data_AF-A0A0D3L9H4-F1
#
_entry.id   AF-A0A0D3L9H4-F1
#
_cell.length_a   1.000
_cell.length_b   1.000
_cell.length_c   1.000
_cell.angle_alpha   90.00
_cell.angle_beta   90.00
_cell.angle_gamma   90.00
#
_symmetry.space_group_name_H-M   'P 1'
#
loop_
_entity.id
_entity.type
_entity.pdbx_description
1 polymer ?
#
loop_
_entity_poly.entity_id
_entity_poly.type
_entity_poly.pdbx_seq_one_letter_code
_entity_poly.pdbx_strand_id
1 'polypeptide(L)'
;MTTDKEKNAPENNAGERQESQEPNNNAAGTGQTTESNTDEGSSTPDVTVRNEQDAEGYDPDTVESPDSGTKDMAENPEEAQIAAAAPEQTAADMPVTPFVDHTLASDEVPDLDDPKNTNTGEVVRSHVGDEGTSDDDSHDEEEEEEHTTPDYSQLSKSQLVRHAEELLSLTDVRRADRMVHDIKHFFDEVAQHERQAALDRFKAEGGEEEDFDYHGDELDRRFEEVFRKIRDQKHRHFSDMQRIREDNLKQKNEVLARLREFVDSEENNTSLRELKKIQEDWKKIGPVPPQYNSNLWANYNALLDRFYNNRSILYELKELDRRKNLEAKQDIVQRAEKLLELDNLKQATRELRELHEEFRHIGPVPREEQEPLWNRFKEISDKVYDKRRDHLKVLNEELEANLLKKRELGDQVQEFLEFDSDRITAWNDKTKQLLALQKEWEQIGGLPRQVAKEVNKYFWAAFKGFFNNKNRFFKELERKREENLQQKEELVAEAESLKDNEDWGDTAERFKELQRRWKEIGPVPEKQRDEVYKRFKAAADSFFERKRSQGKTANAEQEVNLDRKMEIIRKMEQMAAANKQDIEEFLTLEEEYENIGFVPRNAIGKVREAYSAATEKFIQSLKDVSPEDREKLRLQSQLSRIKSTPDSDRKLRQKENNIRRQMSKIENDISLWRNNIEFFASSKNADKLKDEFSSKIDEAQQELDKLREQLRIVIANEG
;
A
#
# COMPACT_ATOMS: atom_id res chain seq x y z
N MET A 1 32.83 65.43 20.43
CA MET A 1 33.83 65.55 19.35
C MET A 1 33.09 65.25 18.07
N THR A 2 32.55 66.32 17.48
CA THR A 2 33.04 66.95 16.24
C THR A 2 32.47 66.22 15.03
N THR A 3 31.39 66.75 14.46
CA THR A 3 31.38 67.53 13.18
C THR A 3 31.32 66.53 12.01
N ASP A 4 30.54 66.69 10.96
CA ASP A 4 29.69 67.75 10.45
C ASP A 4 29.12 67.19 9.12
N LYS A 5 27.95 67.70 8.72
CA LYS A 5 27.65 68.22 7.38
C LYS A 5 28.06 67.41 6.14
N GLU A 6 27.10 67.13 5.25
CA GLU A 6 26.72 67.95 4.07
C GLU A 6 26.83 66.99 2.86
N LYS A 7 26.13 67.07 1.74
CA LYS A 7 25.26 68.08 1.12
C LYS A 7 24.55 67.41 -0.06
N ASN A 8 23.33 67.88 -0.36
CA ASN A 8 22.77 68.23 -1.67
C ASN A 8 23.18 67.44 -2.94
N ALA A 9 22.17 66.82 -3.60
CA ALA A 9 21.45 67.27 -4.83
C ALA A 9 22.20 68.15 -5.87
N PRO A 10 21.72 68.38 -7.13
CA PRO A 10 20.54 67.88 -7.88
C PRO A 10 20.78 67.65 -9.42
N GLU A 11 19.69 67.35 -10.13
CA GLU A 11 19.26 67.88 -11.46
C GLU A 11 20.00 67.64 -12.81
N ASN A 12 19.16 67.24 -13.79
CA ASN A 12 19.03 67.73 -15.19
C ASN A 12 20.09 67.39 -16.26
N ASN A 13 19.69 66.62 -17.29
CA ASN A 13 19.10 67.12 -18.57
C ASN A 13 19.50 66.30 -19.83
N ALA A 14 18.47 65.99 -20.63
CA ALA A 14 18.37 65.97 -22.11
C ALA A 14 19.21 65.08 -23.05
N GLY A 15 18.47 64.42 -23.97
CA GLY A 15 18.85 64.00 -25.34
C GLY A 15 19.20 62.52 -25.46
N GLU A 16 18.72 61.68 -26.39
CA GLU A 16 17.93 61.83 -27.60
C GLU A 16 17.35 60.44 -28.00
N ARG A 17 16.27 60.48 -28.79
CA ARG A 17 15.49 59.43 -29.47
C ARG A 17 16.14 58.05 -29.76
N GLN A 18 15.38 56.96 -29.57
CA GLN A 18 14.76 56.20 -30.68
C GLN A 18 13.89 55.01 -30.21
N GLU A 19 12.89 54.73 -31.05
CA GLU A 19 12.17 53.46 -31.28
C GLU A 19 11.05 52.99 -30.33
N SER A 20 9.86 53.14 -30.90
CA SER A 20 8.56 52.53 -30.69
C SER A 20 8.60 50.99 -30.73
N GLN A 21 7.89 50.33 -29.82
CA GLN A 21 6.63 49.63 -30.16
C GLN A 21 5.90 49.16 -28.89
N GLU A 22 4.58 49.27 -28.97
CA GLU A 22 3.57 49.15 -27.92
C GLU A 22 3.28 47.72 -27.43
N PRO A 23 2.57 47.61 -26.30
CA PRO A 23 2.12 46.37 -25.69
C PRO A 23 0.62 46.06 -25.93
N ASN A 24 0.22 44.90 -25.42
CA ASN A 24 -1.03 44.61 -24.71
C ASN A 24 -2.36 44.39 -25.46
N ASN A 25 -2.93 43.22 -25.14
CA ASN A 25 -4.29 42.95 -24.67
C ASN A 25 -5.53 43.44 -25.44
N ASN A 26 -6.39 42.43 -25.67
CA ASN A 26 -7.74 42.24 -25.10
C ASN A 26 -8.91 42.09 -26.09
N ALA A 27 -9.67 41.03 -25.78
CA ALA A 27 -11.13 40.98 -25.69
C ALA A 27 -12.01 40.81 -26.95
N ALA A 28 -12.96 39.87 -26.78
CA ALA A 28 -14.30 39.74 -27.35
C ALA A 28 -14.41 39.66 -28.89
N GLY A 29 -15.09 38.71 -29.52
CA GLY A 29 -16.30 37.96 -29.16
C GLY A 29 -17.23 38.00 -30.39
N THR A 30 -18.06 36.97 -30.56
CA THR A 30 -19.23 36.84 -31.49
C THR A 30 -19.02 36.37 -32.95
N GLY A 31 -19.94 35.47 -33.38
CA GLY A 31 -20.37 35.23 -34.76
C GLY A 31 -19.87 33.93 -35.39
N GLN A 32 -20.60 32.78 -35.32
CA GLN A 32 -21.62 32.32 -36.31
C GLN A 32 -21.03 32.21 -37.73
N THR A 33 -20.82 31.03 -38.32
CA THR A 33 -21.76 30.26 -39.19
C THR A 33 -21.09 28.92 -39.58
N THR A 34 -21.69 27.76 -39.29
CA THR A 34 -22.55 26.89 -40.14
C THR A 34 -21.90 26.23 -41.37
N GLU A 35 -22.35 24.98 -41.59
CA GLU A 35 -22.18 24.07 -42.75
C GLU A 35 -21.03 23.06 -42.66
N SER A 36 -21.17 21.77 -42.97
CA SER A 36 -22.23 20.74 -42.94
C SER A 36 -21.70 19.57 -43.78
N ASN A 37 -21.92 18.32 -43.34
CA ASN A 37 -22.07 17.10 -44.15
C ASN A 37 -20.81 16.62 -44.94
N THR A 38 -20.52 15.34 -45.21
CA THR A 38 -21.22 14.02 -45.23
C THR A 38 -20.09 13.02 -45.60
N ASP A 39 -19.90 11.86 -44.97
CA ASP A 39 -20.55 10.55 -45.18
C ASP A 39 -19.63 9.53 -45.89
N GLU A 40 -19.94 8.24 -45.68
CA GLU A 40 -19.42 6.98 -46.28
C GLU A 40 -18.06 6.45 -45.76
N GLY A 41 -17.85 5.16 -45.47
CA GLY A 41 -18.65 3.94 -45.62
C GLY A 41 -17.75 2.70 -45.90
N SER A 42 -17.97 1.62 -45.14
CA SER A 42 -17.97 0.20 -45.60
C SER A 42 -16.68 -0.57 -46.03
N SER A 43 -16.36 -1.60 -45.20
CA SER A 43 -16.24 -3.05 -45.53
C SER A 43 -14.96 -3.75 -46.05
N THR A 44 -14.42 -4.65 -45.19
CA THR A 44 -14.01 -6.09 -45.39
C THR A 44 -12.86 -6.48 -46.34
N PRO A 45 -12.39 -7.76 -46.38
CA PRO A 45 -12.16 -8.80 -45.35
C PRO A 45 -10.74 -9.44 -45.48
N ASP A 46 -10.30 -10.33 -44.57
CA ASP A 46 -9.54 -11.53 -45.00
C ASP A 46 -9.57 -12.68 -43.98
N VAL A 47 -9.57 -13.90 -44.52
CA VAL A 47 -9.61 -15.21 -43.88
C VAL A 47 -8.24 -15.86 -44.00
N THR A 48 -7.71 -16.50 -42.97
CA THR A 48 -6.85 -17.68 -43.16
C THR A 48 -6.82 -18.59 -41.93
N VAL A 49 -6.90 -19.89 -42.21
CA VAL A 49 -6.90 -21.05 -41.31
C VAL A 49 -5.47 -21.56 -41.13
N ARG A 50 -5.06 -21.99 -39.92
CA ARG A 50 -4.34 -23.27 -39.65
C ARG A 50 -3.88 -23.46 -38.18
N ASN A 51 -4.31 -24.61 -37.64
CA ASN A 51 -3.80 -25.54 -36.61
C ASN A 51 -2.68 -25.18 -35.59
N GLU A 52 -3.02 -25.47 -34.32
CA GLU A 52 -2.34 -26.32 -33.31
C GLU A 52 -0.86 -26.68 -33.47
N GLN A 53 -0.01 -26.32 -32.49
CA GLN A 53 0.63 -27.23 -31.52
C GLN A 53 1.65 -26.51 -30.62
N ASP A 54 1.42 -26.67 -29.30
CA ASP A 54 2.36 -26.94 -28.20
C ASP A 54 3.75 -26.27 -28.07
N ALA A 55 3.91 -25.71 -26.86
CA ALA A 55 5.11 -25.69 -26.02
C ALA A 55 6.30 -24.83 -26.46
N GLU A 56 6.28 -23.55 -26.06
CA GLU A 56 7.48 -22.70 -26.04
C GLU A 56 8.08 -22.57 -24.63
N GLY A 57 9.28 -23.16 -24.49
CA GLY A 57 10.50 -22.50 -24.04
C GLY A 57 10.44 -21.53 -22.86
N TYR A 58 10.80 -22.01 -21.67
CA TYR A 58 11.27 -21.16 -20.59
C TYR A 58 12.76 -20.87 -20.80
N ASP A 59 13.06 -19.66 -21.29
CA ASP A 59 14.42 -19.11 -21.40
C ASP A 59 14.89 -18.61 -20.02
N PRO A 60 15.94 -19.19 -19.41
CA PRO A 60 16.32 -18.89 -18.03
C PRO A 60 17.04 -17.54 -17.83
N ASP A 61 17.25 -16.73 -18.89
CA ASP A 61 17.92 -15.42 -18.79
C ASP A 61 17.00 -14.19 -18.99
N THR A 62 15.67 -14.39 -19.09
CA THR A 62 14.69 -13.27 -19.16
C THR A 62 13.82 -13.13 -17.92
N VAL A 63 14.29 -13.62 -16.77
CA VAL A 63 13.84 -13.06 -15.50
C VAL A 63 14.71 -11.84 -15.24
N GLU A 64 14.32 -10.71 -15.85
CA GLU A 64 14.49 -9.44 -15.16
C GLU A 64 14.10 -9.71 -13.71
N SER A 65 15.04 -9.46 -12.80
CA SER A 65 14.68 -9.27 -11.40
C SER A 65 13.39 -8.45 -11.40
N PRO A 66 12.41 -8.70 -10.52
CA PRO A 66 11.52 -7.61 -10.17
C PRO A 66 12.47 -6.56 -9.61
N ASP A 67 12.88 -5.66 -10.50
CA ASP A 67 13.37 -4.35 -10.15
C ASP A 67 12.39 -3.88 -9.09
N SER A 68 12.96 -3.33 -8.05
CA SER A 68 12.25 -2.69 -6.96
C SER A 68 11.53 -1.45 -7.48
N GLY A 69 10.70 -1.59 -8.50
CA GLY A 69 9.53 -0.79 -8.77
C GLY A 69 8.55 -1.04 -7.64
N THR A 70 8.84 -0.44 -6.49
CA THR A 70 7.89 0.49 -5.89
C THR A 70 7.39 1.42 -7.00
N LYS A 71 6.50 0.92 -7.85
CA LYS A 71 5.62 1.75 -8.63
C LYS A 71 4.71 2.31 -7.56
N ASP A 72 4.87 3.59 -7.30
CA ASP A 72 4.07 4.38 -6.38
C ASP A 72 2.64 3.84 -6.38
N MET A 73 2.31 3.05 -5.35
CA MET A 73 0.96 3.10 -4.82
C MET A 73 0.86 4.55 -4.41
N ALA A 74 0.23 5.36 -5.25
CA ALA A 74 -0.16 6.70 -4.90
C ALA A 74 -0.81 6.58 -3.53
N GLU A 75 -0.07 6.99 -2.51
CA GLU A 75 -0.61 7.27 -1.21
C GLU A 75 -1.73 8.26 -1.49
N ASN A 76 -2.97 7.82 -1.29
CA ASN A 76 -3.98 8.78 -0.92
C ASN A 76 -3.45 9.43 0.38
N PRO A 77 -3.03 10.70 0.39
CA PRO A 77 -2.29 11.26 1.52
C PRO A 77 -3.13 11.36 2.80
N GLU A 78 -4.44 11.10 2.72
CA GLU A 78 -5.36 11.21 3.86
C GLU A 78 -5.42 10.00 4.79
N GLU A 79 -4.71 8.89 4.51
CA GLU A 79 -4.65 7.74 5.43
C GLU A 79 -3.30 7.57 6.14
N ALA A 80 -2.36 8.50 5.95
CA ALA A 80 -0.97 8.39 6.39
C ALA A 80 -0.67 8.91 7.82
N GLN A 81 -1.66 9.37 8.59
CA GLN A 81 -1.40 9.93 9.94
C GLN A 81 -1.94 9.12 11.14
N ILE A 82 -2.48 7.92 10.94
CA ILE A 82 -3.09 7.15 12.04
C ILE A 82 -2.45 5.77 12.13
N ALA A 83 -1.39 5.62 12.93
CA ALA A 83 -0.98 4.36 13.60
C ALA A 83 0.38 4.42 14.34
N ALA A 84 0.81 5.61 14.81
CA ALA A 84 1.90 5.72 15.78
C ALA A 84 1.47 6.62 16.94
N ALA A 85 0.38 6.24 17.61
CA ALA A 85 0.17 6.63 18.98
C ALA A 85 0.49 5.39 19.83
N ALA A 86 1.38 5.58 20.81
CA ALA A 86 1.49 4.74 22.01
C ALA A 86 0.08 4.46 22.59
N PRO A 87 -0.13 3.47 23.50
CA PRO A 87 -1.47 3.17 23.97
C PRO A 87 -2.08 4.42 24.60
N GLU A 88 -2.88 5.15 23.83
CA GLU A 88 -3.69 6.24 24.32
C GLU A 88 -4.74 5.54 25.14
N GLN A 89 -4.55 5.69 26.45
CA GLN A 89 -5.55 5.46 27.46
C GLN A 89 -6.92 5.81 26.86
N THR A 90 -7.79 4.82 26.86
CA THR A 90 -9.23 4.94 26.65
C THR A 90 -9.71 6.38 26.84
N ALA A 91 -10.00 7.07 25.73
CA ALA A 91 -10.71 8.36 25.73
C ALA A 91 -12.19 8.20 26.15
N ALA A 92 -12.47 7.20 26.99
CA ALA A 92 -13.66 7.13 27.83
C ALA A 92 -13.53 8.06 29.05
N ASP A 93 -12.40 8.75 29.22
CA ASP A 93 -12.14 9.64 30.34
C ASP A 93 -11.49 10.95 29.88
N MET A 94 -12.04 11.57 28.84
CA MET A 94 -12.07 13.03 28.90
C MET A 94 -13.04 13.34 30.05
N PRO A 95 -12.60 14.01 31.13
CA PRO A 95 -13.56 14.60 32.02
C PRO A 95 -14.32 15.59 31.14
N VAL A 96 -15.55 15.26 30.78
CA VAL A 96 -16.57 16.26 30.56
C VAL A 96 -16.70 16.90 31.94
N THR A 97 -15.78 17.81 32.25
CA THR A 97 -15.95 18.71 33.38
C THR A 97 -17.34 19.28 33.14
N PRO A 98 -18.29 19.10 34.07
CA PRO A 98 -19.52 19.88 34.00
C PRO A 98 -19.07 21.32 33.87
N PHE A 99 -19.71 22.05 32.98
CA PHE A 99 -19.48 23.48 32.74
C PHE A 99 -19.19 24.19 34.07
N VAL A 100 -17.90 24.32 34.43
CA VAL A 100 -17.48 25.15 35.56
C VAL A 100 -17.28 26.50 34.95
N ASP A 101 -18.34 27.28 35.06
CA ASP A 101 -18.39 28.69 34.73
C ASP A 101 -17.33 29.43 35.54
N HIS A 102 -16.15 29.59 34.96
CA HIS A 102 -15.14 30.54 35.42
C HIS A 102 -15.41 31.92 34.81
N THR A 103 -16.65 32.40 34.90
CA THR A 103 -16.97 33.84 34.82
C THR A 103 -17.92 34.33 35.92
N LEU A 104 -18.20 33.52 36.95
CA LEU A 104 -18.75 34.01 38.21
C LEU A 104 -17.64 34.61 39.09
N ALA A 105 -17.20 35.82 38.72
CA ALA A 105 -16.84 36.80 39.74
C ALA A 105 -18.16 37.36 40.30
N SER A 106 -18.39 37.06 41.57
CA SER A 106 -19.51 37.49 42.39
C SER A 106 -19.82 38.99 42.25
N ASP A 107 -21.00 39.29 41.71
CA ASP A 107 -21.81 40.40 42.19
C ASP A 107 -23.22 39.84 42.39
N GLU A 108 -23.52 39.49 43.65
CA GLU A 108 -24.87 39.10 44.08
C GLU A 108 -25.83 40.25 43.77
N VAL A 109 -26.67 40.06 42.75
CA VAL A 109 -27.94 40.76 42.64
C VAL A 109 -29.01 39.75 43.04
N PRO A 110 -29.72 39.96 44.17
CA PRO A 110 -30.72 39.01 44.63
C PRO A 110 -31.90 38.96 43.66
N ASP A 111 -32.38 37.74 43.46
CA ASP A 111 -33.65 37.37 42.83
C ASP A 111 -34.79 38.29 43.29
N LEU A 112 -35.58 38.74 42.32
CA LEU A 112 -36.97 39.08 42.54
C LEU A 112 -37.79 38.31 41.52
N ASP A 113 -38.66 37.48 42.07
CA ASP A 113 -39.56 36.52 41.46
C ASP A 113 -40.23 37.00 40.17
N ASP A 114 -40.32 36.06 39.23
CA ASP A 114 -41.20 36.06 38.07
C ASP A 114 -42.63 35.67 38.51
N PRO A 115 -43.65 36.51 38.32
CA PRO A 115 -45.02 36.04 38.29
C PRO A 115 -45.44 35.78 36.84
N LYS A 116 -45.67 34.50 36.58
CA LYS A 116 -46.34 33.89 35.43
C LYS A 116 -47.39 34.78 34.74
N ASN A 117 -47.28 34.75 33.42
CA ASN A 117 -48.32 35.00 32.43
C ASN A 117 -49.69 34.42 32.81
N THR A 118 -50.71 35.29 32.92
CA THR A 118 -52.10 34.96 32.59
C THR A 118 -52.81 36.15 31.93
N ASN A 119 -53.43 35.84 30.79
CA ASN A 119 -54.62 36.44 30.18
C ASN A 119 -54.51 37.68 29.26
N THR A 120 -54.77 37.38 27.98
CA THR A 120 -55.70 38.07 27.07
C THR A 120 -55.88 39.58 27.16
N GLY A 121 -55.53 40.24 26.05
CA GLY A 121 -56.42 41.20 25.40
C GLY A 121 -56.53 42.59 26.01
N GLU A 122 -56.74 43.53 25.10
CA GLU A 122 -57.27 44.86 25.35
C GLU A 122 -56.23 45.92 25.73
N VAL A 123 -56.21 46.94 24.89
CA VAL A 123 -55.62 48.25 25.11
C VAL A 123 -56.27 48.84 26.36
N VAL A 124 -55.73 48.52 27.52
CA VAL A 124 -56.17 49.14 28.78
C VAL A 124 -55.20 50.26 29.09
N ARG A 125 -55.60 51.46 28.65
CA ARG A 125 -55.40 52.67 29.44
C ARG A 125 -55.98 52.41 30.84
N SER A 126 -55.17 51.94 31.77
CA SER A 126 -55.39 52.10 33.21
C SER A 126 -54.33 53.12 33.65
N HIS A 127 -54.67 54.40 33.75
CA HIS A 127 -55.32 54.97 34.94
C HIS A 127 -54.77 54.33 36.22
N VAL A 128 -53.51 54.66 36.49
CA VAL A 128 -52.90 54.61 37.82
C VAL A 128 -52.70 56.08 38.20
N GLY A 129 -53.22 56.45 39.36
CA GLY A 129 -53.53 57.80 39.83
C GLY A 129 -52.47 58.83 39.48
N ASP A 130 -52.84 60.02 39.04
CA ASP A 130 -53.45 61.04 39.93
C ASP A 130 -52.82 61.06 41.34
N GLU A 131 -51.50 60.91 41.40
CA GLU A 131 -50.68 61.84 42.17
C GLU A 131 -50.09 62.84 41.17
N GLY A 132 -50.97 63.46 40.39
CA GLY A 132 -50.74 64.87 40.15
C GLY A 132 -50.67 65.47 41.53
N THR A 133 -49.50 65.94 41.94
CA THR A 133 -49.46 67.11 42.78
C THR A 133 -50.08 68.23 41.93
N SER A 134 -51.41 68.20 41.83
CA SER A 134 -52.23 69.30 42.24
C SER A 134 -51.72 69.72 43.62
N ASP A 135 -50.56 70.41 43.65
CA ASP A 135 -50.61 71.77 44.15
C ASP A 135 -51.65 72.40 43.21
N ASP A 136 -52.94 72.21 43.51
CA ASP A 136 -53.64 73.16 44.36
C ASP A 136 -53.12 74.49 43.88
N ASP A 137 -53.88 75.02 42.93
CA ASP A 137 -53.90 76.44 42.68
C ASP A 137 -54.30 77.05 44.02
N SER A 138 -53.35 77.06 44.95
CA SER A 138 -53.36 77.87 46.12
C SER A 138 -53.09 79.26 45.53
N HIS A 139 -54.12 79.80 44.84
CA HIS A 139 -54.81 80.90 45.48
C HIS A 139 -54.60 80.67 46.98
N ASP A 140 -53.72 81.46 47.59
CA ASP A 140 -53.94 81.85 48.97
C ASP A 140 -55.39 82.41 48.95
N GLU A 141 -56.40 81.54 48.87
CA GLU A 141 -57.70 81.70 49.44
C GLU A 141 -57.31 81.81 50.89
N GLU A 142 -57.16 83.08 51.27
CA GLU A 142 -56.99 83.51 52.61
C GLU A 142 -58.06 82.75 53.40
N GLU A 143 -57.65 81.66 54.07
CA GLU A 143 -58.17 81.39 55.39
C GLU A 143 -57.79 82.65 56.18
N GLU A 144 -58.60 83.69 56.03
CA GLU A 144 -58.84 84.65 57.09
C GLU A 144 -59.37 83.80 58.24
N GLU A 145 -58.45 83.16 58.98
CA GLU A 145 -58.70 82.92 60.38
C GLU A 145 -59.23 84.27 60.89
N GLU A 146 -60.51 84.26 61.32
CA GLU A 146 -61.19 85.34 62.02
C GLU A 146 -60.39 85.66 63.28
N HIS A 147 -59.25 86.31 63.07
CA HIS A 147 -58.36 86.72 64.12
C HIS A 147 -58.96 88.01 64.63
N THR A 148 -59.62 87.91 65.77
CA THR A 148 -60.02 89.06 66.58
C THR A 148 -58.85 90.02 66.65
N THR A 149 -58.89 91.09 65.86
CA THR A 149 -57.93 92.18 65.99
C THR A 149 -58.11 92.73 67.40
N PRO A 150 -57.08 92.69 68.25
CA PRO A 150 -57.18 93.31 69.56
C PRO A 150 -57.59 94.77 69.37
N ASP A 151 -58.61 95.23 70.09
CA ASP A 151 -59.06 96.63 69.99
C ASP A 151 -57.98 97.54 70.60
N TYR A 152 -57.20 98.19 69.72
CA TYR A 152 -56.10 99.05 70.11
C TYR A 152 -56.56 100.49 70.46
N SER A 153 -57.84 100.81 70.30
CA SER A 153 -58.38 102.18 70.47
C SER A 153 -58.32 102.71 71.92
N GLN A 154 -58.27 101.82 72.91
CA GLN A 154 -58.26 102.19 74.34
C GLN A 154 -56.87 102.14 75.00
N LEU A 155 -55.82 101.86 74.22
CA LEU A 155 -54.47 101.68 74.74
C LEU A 155 -53.70 103.00 74.75
N SER A 156 -52.93 103.21 75.82
CA SER A 156 -51.98 104.33 75.90
C SER A 156 -50.81 104.14 74.93
N LYS A 157 -50.15 105.25 74.56
CA LYS A 157 -48.94 105.24 73.72
C LYS A 157 -47.91 104.19 74.17
N SER A 158 -47.66 104.11 75.48
CA SER A 158 -46.72 103.13 76.06
C SER A 158 -47.15 101.66 75.89
N GLN A 159 -48.46 101.38 75.90
CA GLN A 159 -49.02 100.04 75.71
C GLN A 159 -49.00 99.64 74.24
N LEU A 160 -49.24 100.58 73.32
CA LEU A 160 -49.12 100.35 71.87
C LEU A 160 -47.68 99.96 71.48
N VAL A 161 -46.68 100.66 71.99
CA VAL A 161 -45.26 100.31 71.75
C VAL A 161 -44.93 98.93 72.33
N ARG A 162 -45.41 98.60 73.54
CA ARG A 162 -45.20 97.29 74.15
C ARG A 162 -45.82 96.16 73.33
N HIS A 163 -47.06 96.33 72.85
CA HIS A 163 -47.70 95.32 72.01
C HIS A 163 -46.99 95.18 70.65
N ALA A 164 -46.50 96.28 70.06
CA ALA A 164 -45.67 96.19 68.87
C ALA A 164 -44.35 95.43 69.14
N GLU A 165 -43.72 95.61 70.30
CA GLU A 165 -42.53 94.87 70.71
C GLU A 165 -42.81 93.37 70.88
N GLU A 166 -43.99 93.00 71.37
CA GLU A 166 -44.42 91.59 71.48
C GLU A 166 -44.53 90.93 70.09
N LEU A 167 -44.93 91.68 69.05
CA LEU A 167 -45.02 91.16 67.67
C LEU A 167 -43.67 90.76 67.08
N LEU A 168 -42.54 91.28 67.57
CA LEU A 168 -41.21 90.83 67.14
C LEU A 168 -40.92 89.37 67.48
N SER A 169 -41.64 88.80 68.45
CA SER A 169 -41.53 87.40 68.84
C SER A 169 -42.47 86.48 68.07
N LEU A 170 -43.38 87.02 67.25
CA LEU A 170 -44.35 86.24 66.49
C LEU A 170 -43.66 85.57 65.29
N THR A 171 -43.84 84.25 65.17
CA THR A 171 -43.26 83.47 64.07
C THR A 171 -43.93 83.74 62.72
N ASP A 172 -45.22 84.08 62.73
CA ASP A 172 -45.96 84.46 61.53
C ASP A 172 -45.67 85.92 61.19
N VAL A 173 -44.79 86.10 60.21
CA VAL A 173 -44.33 87.41 59.76
C VAL A 173 -45.38 88.17 58.95
N ARG A 174 -46.34 87.48 58.31
CA ARG A 174 -47.46 88.14 57.61
C ARG A 174 -48.43 88.73 58.64
N ARG A 175 -48.75 87.96 59.69
CA ARG A 175 -49.61 88.40 60.78
C ARG A 175 -48.96 89.51 61.62
N ALA A 176 -47.66 89.39 61.92
CA ALA A 176 -46.92 90.44 62.62
C ALA A 176 -46.94 91.77 61.84
N ASP A 177 -46.79 91.71 60.52
CA ASP A 177 -46.87 92.89 59.64
C ASP A 177 -48.27 93.51 59.63
N ARG A 178 -49.35 92.71 59.50
CA ARG A 178 -50.72 93.25 59.59
C ARG A 178 -50.98 93.92 60.94
N MET A 179 -50.70 93.22 62.03
CA MET A 179 -50.94 93.73 63.39
C MET A 179 -50.10 94.97 63.72
N VAL A 180 -48.86 95.07 63.22
CA VAL A 180 -48.04 96.28 63.44
C VAL A 180 -48.54 97.47 62.61
N HIS A 181 -49.13 97.24 61.43
CA HIS A 181 -49.78 98.30 60.65
C HIS A 181 -51.06 98.79 61.33
N ASP A 182 -51.84 97.88 61.94
CA ASP A 182 -53.00 98.25 62.75
C ASP A 182 -52.58 99.07 63.98
N ILE A 183 -51.55 98.61 64.73
CA ILE A 183 -51.00 99.37 65.87
C ILE A 183 -50.44 100.72 65.40
N LYS A 184 -49.80 100.77 64.23
CA LYS A 184 -49.28 102.02 63.65
C LYS A 184 -50.38 103.03 63.38
N HIS A 185 -51.52 102.60 62.85
CA HIS A 185 -52.66 103.49 62.63
C HIS A 185 -53.05 104.22 63.92
N PHE A 186 -53.27 103.49 65.02
CA PHE A 186 -53.62 104.09 66.31
C PHE A 186 -52.46 104.83 66.99
N PHE A 187 -51.22 104.38 66.79
CA PHE A 187 -50.02 105.06 67.28
C PHE A 187 -49.85 106.43 66.61
N ASP A 188 -50.02 106.50 65.29
CA ASP A 188 -49.93 107.74 64.51
C ASP A 188 -51.04 108.73 64.93
N GLU A 189 -52.24 108.27 65.28
CA GLU A 189 -53.31 109.12 65.82
C GLU A 189 -52.94 109.74 67.17
N VAL A 190 -52.40 108.95 68.10
CA VAL A 190 -51.94 109.44 69.41
C VAL A 190 -50.75 110.38 69.26
N ALA A 191 -49.79 110.06 68.40
CA ALA A 191 -48.63 110.91 68.12
C ALA A 191 -49.02 112.23 67.44
N GLN A 192 -50.00 112.23 66.53
CA GLN A 192 -50.56 113.44 65.94
C GLN A 192 -51.24 114.33 66.99
N HIS A 193 -52.01 113.73 67.91
CA HIS A 193 -52.64 114.48 69.00
C HIS A 193 -51.61 115.08 69.97
N GLU A 194 -50.54 114.35 70.31
CA GLU A 194 -49.43 114.88 71.12
C GLU A 194 -48.66 115.99 70.40
N ARG A 195 -48.38 115.84 69.11
CA ARG A 195 -47.77 116.88 68.27
C ARG A 195 -48.65 118.12 68.20
N GLN A 196 -49.96 117.96 68.03
CA GLN A 196 -50.91 119.07 68.01
C GLN A 196 -50.98 119.77 69.37
N ALA A 197 -51.03 119.02 70.47
CA ALA A 197 -51.01 119.59 71.82
C ALA A 197 -49.69 120.30 72.14
N ALA A 198 -48.55 119.78 71.66
CA ALA A 198 -47.24 120.43 71.78
C ALA A 198 -47.17 121.72 70.94
N LEU A 199 -47.73 121.72 69.73
CA LEU A 199 -47.88 122.89 68.88
C LEU A 199 -48.75 123.96 69.55
N ASP A 200 -49.89 123.57 70.15
CA ASP A 200 -50.80 124.48 70.84
C ASP A 200 -50.15 125.09 72.10
N ARG A 201 -49.35 124.32 72.85
CA ARG A 201 -48.55 124.85 73.97
C ARG A 201 -47.47 125.82 73.49
N PHE A 202 -46.76 125.50 72.42
CA PHE A 202 -45.74 126.36 71.84
C PHE A 202 -46.32 127.70 71.35
N LYS A 203 -47.51 127.66 70.73
CA LYS A 203 -48.28 128.85 70.37
C LYS A 203 -48.71 129.66 71.60
N ALA A 204 -49.11 129.00 72.69
CA ALA A 204 -49.51 129.67 73.94
C ALA A 204 -48.33 130.33 74.69
N GLU A 205 -47.11 129.79 74.55
CA GLU A 205 -45.87 130.36 75.10
C GLU A 205 -45.27 131.48 74.21
N GLY A 206 -45.90 131.79 73.08
CA GLY A 206 -45.58 132.93 72.23
C GLY A 206 -44.75 132.62 70.97
N GLY A 207 -44.62 131.35 70.59
CA GLY A 207 -43.96 130.94 69.35
C GLY A 207 -44.87 130.99 68.10
N GLU A 208 -44.29 131.17 66.91
CA GLU A 208 -45.00 131.06 65.63
C GLU A 208 -44.95 129.62 65.07
N GLU A 209 -45.98 129.23 64.31
CA GLU A 209 -46.15 127.85 63.81
C GLU A 209 -45.02 127.39 62.87
N GLU A 210 -44.40 128.31 62.13
CA GLU A 210 -43.32 128.01 61.17
C GLU A 210 -42.00 127.59 61.85
N ASP A 211 -41.81 127.95 63.13
CA ASP A 211 -40.61 127.65 63.92
C ASP A 211 -40.75 126.39 64.79
N PHE A 212 -41.86 125.66 64.70
CA PHE A 212 -42.12 124.47 65.52
C PHE A 212 -41.47 123.21 64.94
N ASP A 213 -40.46 122.67 65.64
CA ASP A 213 -39.88 121.36 65.36
C ASP A 213 -40.27 120.35 66.45
N TYR A 214 -41.03 119.32 66.08
CA TYR A 214 -41.45 118.28 67.01
C TYR A 214 -40.45 117.13 66.99
N HIS A 215 -39.61 117.08 68.01
CA HIS A 215 -38.83 115.89 68.30
C HIS A 215 -39.70 114.93 69.08
N GLY A 216 -40.02 113.79 68.45
CA GLY A 216 -40.78 112.71 69.09
C GLY A 216 -40.13 112.25 70.40
N ASP A 217 -40.95 111.64 71.25
CA ASP A 217 -40.52 111.08 72.52
C ASP A 217 -39.74 109.77 72.29
N GLU A 218 -39.08 109.27 73.33
CA GLU A 218 -38.34 108.00 73.29
C GLU A 218 -39.23 106.81 72.87
N LEU A 219 -40.56 106.90 73.13
CA LEU A 219 -41.55 105.94 72.66
C LEU A 219 -41.76 105.97 71.14
N ASP A 220 -41.67 107.12 70.48
CA ASP A 220 -41.76 107.25 69.02
C ASP A 220 -40.58 106.58 68.33
N ARG A 221 -39.38 106.82 68.86
CA ARG A 221 -38.15 106.18 68.37
C ARG A 221 -38.21 104.65 68.51
N ARG A 222 -38.66 104.16 69.67
CA ARG A 222 -38.83 102.72 69.91
C ARG A 222 -39.85 102.09 68.97
N PHE A 223 -41.00 102.73 68.75
CA PHE A 223 -42.02 102.24 67.85
C PHE A 223 -41.53 102.15 66.40
N GLU A 224 -40.89 103.22 65.89
CA GLU A 224 -40.32 103.22 64.55
C GLU A 224 -39.25 102.14 64.36
N GLU A 225 -38.39 101.92 65.35
CA GLU A 225 -37.39 100.85 65.33
C GLU A 225 -38.04 99.46 65.26
N VAL A 226 -39.12 99.23 66.01
CA VAL A 226 -39.88 97.96 66.01
C VAL A 226 -40.61 97.76 64.68
N PHE A 227 -41.28 98.78 64.17
CA PHE A 227 -41.98 98.75 62.89
C PHE A 227 -41.00 98.45 61.72
N ARG A 228 -39.83 99.10 61.71
CA ARG A 228 -38.78 98.79 60.74
C ARG A 228 -38.30 97.34 60.86
N LYS A 229 -38.05 96.85 62.09
CA LYS A 229 -37.62 95.46 62.32
C LYS A 229 -38.63 94.44 61.82
N ILE A 230 -39.94 94.64 62.04
CA ILE A 230 -41.00 93.73 61.57
C ILE A 230 -41.09 93.75 60.04
N ARG A 231 -41.07 94.94 59.42
CA ARG A 231 -41.05 95.08 57.97
C ARG A 231 -39.82 94.41 57.34
N ASP A 232 -38.65 94.59 57.94
CA ASP A 232 -37.41 93.96 57.50
C ASP A 232 -37.45 92.43 57.68
N GLN A 233 -38.07 91.92 58.75
CA GLN A 233 -38.31 90.48 58.94
C GLN A 233 -39.21 89.93 57.84
N LYS A 234 -40.27 90.64 57.44
CA LYS A 234 -41.15 90.25 56.32
C LYS A 234 -40.39 90.18 55.01
N HIS A 235 -39.71 91.26 54.65
CA HIS A 235 -38.92 91.30 53.41
C HIS A 235 -37.84 90.23 53.40
N ARG A 236 -37.14 89.99 54.53
CA ARG A 236 -36.17 88.90 54.66
C ARG A 236 -36.83 87.53 54.48
N HIS A 237 -37.93 87.25 55.18
CA HIS A 237 -38.63 85.96 55.09
C HIS A 237 -39.09 85.64 53.66
N PHE A 238 -39.73 86.60 52.97
CA PHE A 238 -40.17 86.40 51.59
C PHE A 238 -39.01 86.32 50.60
N SER A 239 -37.97 87.14 50.77
CA SER A 239 -36.77 87.08 49.93
C SER A 239 -36.02 85.76 50.13
N ASP A 240 -35.87 85.28 51.37
CA ASP A 240 -35.26 84.00 51.71
C ASP A 240 -36.09 82.84 51.15
N MET A 241 -37.42 82.89 51.24
CA MET A 241 -38.31 81.87 50.64
C MET A 241 -38.20 81.83 49.12
N GLN A 242 -38.12 82.99 48.46
CA GLN A 242 -37.89 83.06 47.02
C GLN A 242 -36.50 82.54 46.66
N ARG A 243 -35.46 82.90 47.41
CA ARG A 243 -34.11 82.36 47.23
C ARG A 243 -34.08 80.84 47.40
N ILE A 244 -34.76 80.29 48.40
CA ILE A 244 -34.89 78.84 48.61
C ILE A 244 -35.59 78.19 47.41
N ARG A 245 -36.68 78.77 46.90
CA ARG A 245 -37.39 78.25 45.71
C ARG A 245 -36.51 78.33 44.45
N GLU A 246 -35.77 79.42 44.27
CA GLU A 246 -34.81 79.58 43.17
C GLU A 246 -33.63 78.60 43.26
N ASP A 247 -33.12 78.35 44.47
CA ASP A 247 -32.05 77.37 44.70
C ASP A 247 -32.57 75.93 44.52
N ASN A 248 -33.79 75.63 44.97
CA ASN A 248 -34.47 74.37 44.66
C ASN A 248 -34.65 74.18 43.15
N LEU A 249 -34.99 75.25 42.41
CA LEU A 249 -35.09 75.22 40.95
C LEU A 249 -33.75 74.89 40.30
N LYS A 250 -32.64 75.48 40.77
CA LYS A 250 -31.28 75.13 40.30
C LYS A 250 -30.97 73.66 40.59
N GLN A 251 -31.22 73.20 41.81
CA GLN A 251 -30.99 71.80 42.19
C GLN A 251 -31.83 70.82 41.38
N LYS A 252 -33.12 71.10 41.13
CA LYS A 252 -33.97 70.26 40.27
C LYS A 252 -33.44 70.22 38.83
N ASN A 253 -32.98 71.34 38.29
CA ASN A 253 -32.35 71.37 36.97
C ASN A 253 -31.02 70.59 36.92
N GLU A 254 -30.20 70.64 37.97
CA GLU A 254 -28.97 69.83 38.09
C GLU A 254 -29.28 68.34 38.17
N VAL A 255 -30.33 67.94 38.91
CA VAL A 255 -30.81 66.55 38.96
C VAL A 255 -31.29 66.11 37.58
N LEU A 256 -32.03 66.95 36.84
CA LEU A 256 -32.44 66.66 35.46
C LEU A 256 -31.26 66.53 34.50
N ALA A 257 -30.24 67.37 34.64
CA ALA A 257 -29.02 67.27 33.84
C ALA A 257 -28.30 65.94 34.10
N ARG A 258 -28.14 65.57 35.38
CA ARG A 258 -27.60 64.26 35.79
C ARG A 258 -28.44 63.10 35.27
N LEU A 259 -29.77 63.20 35.34
CA LEU A 259 -30.67 62.17 34.81
C LEU A 259 -30.55 62.05 33.29
N ARG A 260 -30.44 63.15 32.56
CA ARG A 260 -30.25 63.15 31.10
C ARG A 260 -28.93 62.47 30.73
N GLU A 261 -27.82 62.87 31.36
CA GLU A 261 -26.51 62.26 31.14
C GLU A 261 -26.52 60.76 31.47
N PHE A 262 -27.22 60.38 32.54
CA PHE A 262 -27.41 58.99 32.94
C PHE A 262 -28.18 58.17 31.89
N VAL A 263 -29.27 58.72 31.34
CA VAL A 263 -30.10 58.07 30.30
C VAL A 263 -29.39 57.99 28.95
N ASP A 264 -28.56 58.98 28.63
CA ASP A 264 -27.80 59.05 27.38
C ASP A 264 -26.56 58.13 27.39
N SER A 265 -26.09 57.73 28.58
CA SER A 265 -24.99 56.76 28.73
C SER A 265 -25.45 55.33 28.46
N GLU A 266 -24.82 54.68 27.48
CA GLU A 266 -25.14 53.30 27.09
C GLU A 266 -24.87 52.28 28.21
N GLU A 267 -23.84 52.50 29.03
CA GLU A 267 -23.42 51.63 30.14
C GLU A 267 -24.45 51.61 31.28
N ASN A 268 -25.19 52.70 31.45
CA ASN A 268 -26.05 52.96 32.60
C ASN A 268 -27.45 52.36 32.48
N ASN A 269 -27.86 51.89 31.30
CA ASN A 269 -29.20 51.36 31.03
C ASN A 269 -29.57 50.11 31.87
N THR A 270 -28.59 49.50 32.55
CA THR A 270 -28.81 48.36 33.46
C THR A 270 -28.86 48.75 34.94
N SER A 271 -28.33 49.92 35.32
CA SER A 271 -28.06 50.34 36.70
C SER A 271 -29.27 50.98 37.40
N LEU A 272 -30.18 50.14 37.91
CA LEU A 272 -31.36 50.59 38.70
C LEU A 272 -31.00 51.33 40.00
N ARG A 273 -29.83 51.06 40.58
CA ARG A 273 -29.41 51.66 41.87
C ARG A 273 -29.17 53.17 41.74
N GLU A 274 -28.51 53.59 40.66
CA GLU A 274 -28.20 55.01 40.43
C GLU A 274 -29.44 55.80 40.04
N LEU A 275 -30.31 55.20 39.21
CA LEU A 275 -31.62 55.77 38.94
C LEU A 275 -32.40 56.03 40.23
N LYS A 276 -32.48 55.04 41.14
CA LYS A 276 -33.16 55.20 42.43
C LYS A 276 -32.58 56.37 43.26
N LYS A 277 -31.25 56.55 43.28
CA LYS A 277 -30.62 57.69 43.95
C LYS A 277 -31.03 59.03 43.32
N ILE A 278 -31.05 59.12 41.99
CA ILE A 278 -31.50 60.33 41.28
C ILE A 278 -32.98 60.63 41.59
N GLN A 279 -33.83 59.59 41.64
CA GLN A 279 -35.24 59.73 42.03
C GLN A 279 -35.40 60.18 43.48
N GLU A 280 -34.59 59.66 44.41
CA GLU A 280 -34.57 60.12 45.81
C GLU A 280 -34.10 61.57 45.93
N ASP A 281 -33.06 61.97 45.20
CA ASP A 281 -32.56 63.35 45.14
C ASP A 281 -33.66 64.29 44.62
N TRP A 282 -34.39 63.89 43.57
CA TRP A 282 -35.53 64.64 43.04
C TRP A 282 -36.65 64.85 44.08
N LYS A 283 -36.96 63.80 44.86
CA LYS A 283 -38.00 63.85 45.91
C LYS A 283 -37.59 64.68 47.14
N LYS A 284 -36.30 64.74 47.46
CA LYS A 284 -35.77 65.51 48.61
C LYS A 284 -35.81 67.02 48.38
N ILE A 285 -35.78 67.48 47.13
CA ILE A 285 -35.76 68.91 46.81
C ILE A 285 -37.16 69.49 47.05
N GLY A 286 -37.23 70.58 47.80
CA GLY A 286 -38.45 71.25 48.19
C GLY A 286 -39.21 71.95 47.05
N PRO A 287 -40.21 72.79 47.38
CA PRO A 287 -41.04 73.46 46.40
C PRO A 287 -40.22 74.45 45.54
N VAL A 288 -40.63 74.59 44.28
CA VAL A 288 -40.03 75.47 43.27
C VAL A 288 -41.03 76.55 42.85
N PRO A 289 -40.62 77.59 42.10
CA PRO A 289 -41.56 78.58 41.61
C PRO A 289 -42.63 77.92 40.72
N PRO A 290 -43.94 78.21 40.93
CA PRO A 290 -45.04 77.50 40.26
C PRO A 290 -44.94 77.45 38.74
N GLN A 291 -44.47 78.54 38.14
CA GLN A 291 -44.30 78.68 36.68
C GLN A 291 -43.40 77.61 36.03
N TYR A 292 -42.50 76.96 36.78
CA TYR A 292 -41.59 75.94 36.25
C TYR A 292 -41.99 74.50 36.58
N ASN A 293 -42.96 74.28 37.49
CA ASN A 293 -43.25 72.94 38.03
C ASN A 293 -43.71 71.96 36.93
N SER A 294 -44.65 72.39 36.08
CA SER A 294 -45.17 71.56 34.98
C SER A 294 -44.09 71.12 33.99
N ASN A 295 -43.22 72.04 33.58
CA ASN A 295 -42.15 71.74 32.62
C ASN A 295 -41.08 70.81 33.23
N LEU A 296 -40.70 71.06 34.49
CA LEU A 296 -39.76 70.23 35.24
C LEU A 296 -40.26 68.79 35.37
N TRP A 297 -41.54 68.63 35.73
CA TRP A 297 -42.17 67.32 35.88
C TRP A 297 -42.32 66.58 34.55
N ALA A 298 -42.72 67.29 33.48
CA ALA A 298 -42.79 66.70 32.13
C ALA A 298 -41.41 66.21 31.64
N ASN A 299 -40.36 67.02 31.84
CA ASN A 299 -38.99 66.65 31.47
C ASN A 299 -38.47 65.46 32.28
N TYR A 300 -38.76 65.42 33.58
CA TYR A 300 -38.38 64.32 34.46
C TYR A 300 -39.00 62.99 33.99
N ASN A 301 -40.31 62.96 33.76
CA ASN A 301 -40.99 61.74 33.32
C ASN A 301 -40.55 61.31 31.91
N ALA A 302 -40.38 62.25 30.98
CA ALA A 302 -39.88 61.91 29.64
C ALA A 302 -38.50 61.24 29.66
N LEU A 303 -37.61 61.65 30.58
CA LEU A 303 -36.31 61.01 30.77
C LEU A 303 -36.42 59.64 31.43
N LEU A 304 -37.33 59.46 32.39
CA LEU A 304 -37.61 58.14 32.98
C LEU A 304 -38.18 57.16 31.95
N ASP A 305 -39.16 57.59 31.17
CA ASP A 305 -39.77 56.78 30.11
C ASP A 305 -38.70 56.36 29.09
N ARG A 306 -37.82 57.28 28.70
CA ARG A 306 -36.69 56.97 27.82
C ARG A 306 -35.75 55.91 28.40
N PHE A 307 -35.42 55.98 29.70
CA PHE A 307 -34.61 54.96 30.36
C PHE A 307 -35.27 53.57 30.32
N TYR A 308 -36.55 53.47 30.69
CA TYR A 308 -37.26 52.19 30.70
C TYR A 308 -37.46 51.63 29.30
N ASN A 309 -37.69 52.48 28.30
CA ASN A 309 -37.73 52.08 26.89
C ASN A 309 -36.37 51.55 26.42
N ASN A 310 -35.27 52.26 26.68
CA ASN A 310 -33.91 51.80 26.36
C ASN A 310 -33.61 50.45 27.02
N ARG A 311 -34.00 50.28 28.28
CA ARG A 311 -33.85 49.03 29.03
C ARG A 311 -34.67 47.91 28.40
N SER A 312 -35.95 48.13 28.08
CA SER A 312 -36.80 47.14 27.42
C SER A 312 -36.19 46.69 26.09
N ILE A 313 -35.73 47.64 25.28
CA ILE A 313 -35.05 47.36 24.00
C ILE A 313 -33.82 46.48 24.24
N LEU A 314 -32.99 46.75 25.26
CA LEU A 314 -31.83 45.92 25.57
C LEU A 314 -32.21 44.49 26.01
N TYR A 315 -33.27 44.33 26.80
CA TYR A 315 -33.76 43.00 27.17
C TYR A 315 -34.33 42.25 25.96
N GLU A 316 -35.11 42.93 25.12
CA GLU A 316 -35.63 42.38 23.87
C GLU A 316 -34.50 41.96 22.93
N LEU A 317 -33.45 42.79 22.77
CA LEU A 317 -32.27 42.46 21.98
C LEU A 317 -31.54 41.23 22.54
N LYS A 318 -31.29 41.19 23.85
CA LYS A 318 -30.66 40.01 24.50
C LYS A 318 -31.49 38.74 24.34
N GLU A 319 -32.81 38.86 24.42
CA GLU A 319 -33.71 37.72 24.23
C GLU A 319 -33.74 37.28 22.76
N LEU A 320 -33.69 38.22 21.82
CA LEU A 320 -33.55 37.94 20.39
C LEU A 320 -32.21 37.25 20.09
N ASP A 321 -31.11 37.69 20.72
CA ASP A 321 -29.80 37.05 20.61
C ASP A 321 -29.82 35.62 21.16
N ARG A 322 -30.46 35.38 22.31
CA ARG A 322 -30.64 34.03 22.86
C ARG A 322 -31.47 33.14 21.93
N ARG A 323 -32.51 33.67 21.29
CA ARG A 323 -33.33 32.94 20.30
C ARG A 323 -32.52 32.62 19.05
N LYS A 324 -31.72 33.55 18.53
CA LYS A 324 -30.81 33.29 17.40
C LYS A 324 -29.75 32.25 17.76
N ASN A 325 -29.18 32.33 18.96
CA ASN A 325 -28.24 31.32 19.46
C ASN A 325 -28.91 29.94 19.58
N LEU A 326 -30.20 29.89 19.96
CA LEU A 326 -30.97 28.66 20.02
C LEU A 326 -31.12 28.04 18.64
N GLU A 327 -31.55 28.81 17.66
CA GLU A 327 -31.67 28.38 16.26
C GLU A 327 -30.33 27.87 15.72
N ALA A 328 -29.24 28.62 15.93
CA ALA A 328 -27.90 28.22 15.49
C ALA A 328 -27.42 26.92 16.16
N LYS A 329 -27.65 26.74 17.47
CA LYS A 329 -27.31 25.50 18.16
C LYS A 329 -28.22 24.33 17.75
N GLN A 330 -29.49 24.58 17.45
CA GLN A 330 -30.40 23.57 16.88
C GLN A 330 -29.93 23.12 15.49
N ASP A 331 -29.45 24.03 14.64
CA ASP A 331 -28.88 23.71 13.35
C ASP A 331 -27.60 22.89 13.45
N ILE A 332 -26.75 23.17 14.46
CA ILE A 332 -25.59 22.31 14.76
C ILE A 332 -26.03 20.90 15.12
N VAL A 333 -27.04 20.76 15.98
CA VAL A 333 -27.58 19.45 16.37
C VAL A 333 -28.12 18.70 15.14
N GLN A 334 -28.87 19.37 14.26
CA GLN A 334 -29.36 18.77 13.02
C GLN A 334 -28.23 18.36 12.07
N ARG A 335 -27.17 19.18 11.95
CA ARG A 335 -25.97 18.82 11.19
C ARG A 335 -25.27 17.60 11.81
N ALA A 336 -25.19 17.52 13.14
CA ALA A 336 -24.63 16.37 13.83
C ALA A 336 -25.45 15.09 13.60
N GLU A 337 -26.78 15.18 13.55
CA GLU A 337 -27.66 14.03 13.24
C GLU A 337 -27.36 13.44 11.86
N LYS A 338 -27.13 14.30 10.86
CA LYS A 338 -26.75 13.86 9.50
C LYS A 338 -25.42 13.10 9.47
N LEU A 339 -24.52 13.34 10.43
CA LEU A 339 -23.24 12.61 10.51
C LEU A 339 -23.43 11.12 10.82
N LEU A 340 -24.57 10.72 11.42
CA LEU A 340 -24.88 9.32 11.67
C LEU A 340 -25.13 8.53 10.38
N GLU A 341 -25.64 9.21 9.35
CA GLU A 341 -25.96 8.63 8.04
C GLU A 341 -24.73 8.55 7.12
N LEU A 342 -23.65 9.27 7.43
CA LEU A 342 -22.42 9.21 6.64
C LEU A 342 -21.71 7.85 6.81
N ASP A 343 -21.33 7.27 5.67
CA ASP A 343 -20.54 6.03 5.61
C ASP A 343 -19.08 6.28 5.99
N ASN A 344 -18.54 7.46 5.65
CA ASN A 344 -17.16 7.81 5.95
C ASN A 344 -17.00 8.27 7.41
N LEU A 345 -16.68 7.32 8.29
CA LEU A 345 -16.52 7.55 9.73
C LEU A 345 -15.37 8.50 10.09
N LYS A 346 -14.32 8.58 9.26
CA LYS A 346 -13.21 9.53 9.48
C LYS A 346 -13.69 10.96 9.24
N GLN A 347 -14.38 11.19 8.13
CA GLN A 347 -14.97 12.49 7.82
C GLN A 347 -16.02 12.88 8.84
N ALA A 348 -16.94 11.97 9.18
CA ALA A 348 -17.97 12.19 10.19
C ALA A 348 -17.38 12.60 11.55
N THR A 349 -16.27 12.00 11.99
CA THR A 349 -15.62 12.39 13.25
C THR A 349 -14.85 13.69 13.19
N ARG A 350 -14.33 14.09 12.02
CA ARG A 350 -13.72 15.41 11.83
C ARG A 350 -14.78 16.51 11.85
N GLU A 351 -15.84 16.34 11.06
CA GLU A 351 -16.97 17.29 11.01
C GLU A 351 -17.64 17.40 12.39
N LEU A 352 -17.80 16.30 13.12
CA LEU A 352 -18.31 16.35 14.49
C LEU A 352 -17.44 17.23 15.40
N ARG A 353 -16.11 17.17 15.26
CA ARG A 353 -15.19 18.00 16.06
C ARG A 353 -15.33 19.48 15.74
N GLU A 354 -15.51 19.81 14.46
CA GLU A 354 -15.78 21.17 14.00
C GLU A 354 -17.12 21.67 14.56
N LEU A 355 -18.16 20.83 14.56
CA LEU A 355 -19.46 21.15 15.18
C LEU A 355 -19.38 21.35 16.70
N HIS A 356 -18.54 20.59 17.42
CA HIS A 356 -18.28 20.82 18.85
C HIS A 356 -17.67 22.20 19.10
N GLU A 357 -16.73 22.61 18.25
CA GLU A 357 -16.09 23.90 18.35
C GLU A 357 -17.07 25.03 18.02
N GLU A 358 -17.87 24.89 16.97
CA GLU A 358 -18.96 25.83 16.65
C GLU A 358 -19.96 25.95 17.81
N PHE A 359 -20.34 24.83 18.42
CA PHE A 359 -21.29 24.80 19.55
C PHE A 359 -20.73 25.56 20.77
N ARG A 360 -19.42 25.45 21.02
CA ARG A 360 -18.71 26.14 22.11
C ARG A 360 -18.66 27.66 21.91
N HIS A 361 -18.55 28.13 20.67
CA HIS A 361 -18.43 29.55 20.35
C HIS A 361 -19.77 30.29 20.30
N ILE A 362 -20.89 29.58 20.17
CA ILE A 362 -22.21 30.20 20.22
C ILE A 362 -22.57 30.55 21.67
N GLY A 363 -23.08 31.78 21.84
CA GLY A 363 -23.47 32.34 23.13
C GLY A 363 -24.59 31.58 23.87
N PRO A 364 -25.02 32.12 25.02
CA PRO A 364 -26.02 31.47 25.86
C PRO A 364 -27.38 31.40 25.15
N VAL A 365 -28.12 30.34 25.47
CA VAL A 365 -29.47 30.02 25.02
C VAL A 365 -30.48 30.25 26.16
N PRO A 366 -31.81 30.28 25.89
CA PRO A 366 -32.82 30.34 26.95
C PRO A 366 -32.60 29.21 27.97
N ARG A 367 -32.74 29.51 29.27
CA ARG A 367 -32.39 28.58 30.37
C ARG A 367 -33.08 27.21 30.25
N GLU A 368 -34.32 27.20 29.80
CA GLU A 368 -35.14 25.99 29.63
C GLU A 368 -34.59 25.04 28.56
N GLU A 369 -33.91 25.56 27.54
CA GLU A 369 -33.44 24.79 26.37
C GLU A 369 -31.96 24.41 26.45
N GLN A 370 -31.20 24.92 27.44
CA GLN A 370 -29.75 24.67 27.51
C GLN A 370 -29.40 23.20 27.71
N GLU A 371 -30.00 22.57 28.74
CA GLU A 371 -29.72 21.18 29.07
C GLU A 371 -30.28 20.19 28.04
N PRO A 372 -31.54 20.31 27.57
CA PRO A 372 -32.08 19.40 26.55
C PRO A 372 -31.26 19.41 25.26
N LEU A 373 -30.86 20.61 24.79
CA LEU A 373 -30.09 20.76 23.57
C LEU A 373 -28.69 20.17 23.69
N TRP A 374 -28.01 20.41 24.81
CA TRP A 374 -26.70 19.81 25.09
C TRP A 374 -26.77 18.29 25.18
N ASN A 375 -27.76 17.74 25.90
CA ASN A 375 -27.94 16.30 26.03
C ASN A 375 -28.18 15.63 24.68
N ARG A 376 -29.00 16.23 23.80
CA ARG A 376 -29.23 15.73 22.45
C ARG A 376 -27.95 15.74 21.62
N PHE A 377 -27.20 16.85 21.64
CA PHE A 377 -25.92 16.95 20.94
C PHE A 377 -24.90 15.91 21.41
N LYS A 378 -24.82 15.70 22.74
CA LYS A 378 -23.95 14.71 23.35
C LYS A 378 -24.33 13.29 22.93
N GLU A 379 -25.62 12.94 22.99
CA GLU A 379 -26.10 11.60 22.60
C GLU A 379 -25.76 11.27 21.14
N ILE A 380 -25.90 12.24 20.23
CA ILE A 380 -25.52 12.08 18.82
C ILE A 380 -24.00 11.89 18.70
N SER A 381 -23.22 12.70 19.43
CA SER A 381 -21.76 12.62 19.44
C SER A 381 -21.29 11.24 19.91
N ASP A 382 -21.86 10.75 21.01
CA ASP A 382 -21.55 9.43 21.58
C ASP A 382 -21.83 8.32 20.55
N LYS A 383 -22.98 8.38 19.86
CA LYS A 383 -23.33 7.41 18.79
C LYS A 383 -22.34 7.41 17.62
N VAL A 384 -21.87 8.58 17.19
CA VAL A 384 -20.86 8.67 16.10
C VAL A 384 -19.54 8.05 16.55
N TYR A 385 -19.10 8.31 17.78
CA TYR A 385 -17.88 7.72 18.34
C TYR A 385 -18.00 6.21 18.55
N ASP A 386 -19.14 5.72 19.03
CA ASP A 386 -19.42 4.30 19.17
C ASP A 386 -19.37 3.57 17.82
N LYS A 387 -20.03 4.11 16.77
CA LYS A 387 -19.99 3.56 15.41
C LYS A 387 -18.55 3.44 14.88
N ARG A 388 -17.72 4.47 15.12
CA ARG A 388 -16.28 4.45 14.75
C ARG A 388 -15.51 3.41 15.55
N ARG A 389 -15.73 3.31 16.86
CA ARG A 389 -15.05 2.33 17.72
C ARG A 389 -15.37 0.91 17.26
N ASP A 390 -16.64 0.62 17.01
CA ASP A 390 -17.09 -0.71 16.61
C ASP A 390 -16.54 -1.09 15.22
N HIS A 391 -16.53 -0.17 14.27
CA HIS A 391 -15.90 -0.39 12.96
C HIS A 391 -14.40 -0.67 13.08
N LEU A 392 -13.67 0.11 13.89
CA LEU A 392 -12.24 -0.11 14.11
C LEU A 392 -11.97 -1.44 14.82
N LYS A 393 -12.84 -1.85 15.74
CA LYS A 393 -12.74 -3.15 16.41
C LYS A 393 -12.89 -4.30 15.41
N VAL A 394 -13.93 -4.28 14.57
CA VAL A 394 -14.15 -5.30 13.53
C VAL A 394 -12.97 -5.34 12.55
N LEU A 395 -12.51 -4.18 12.08
CA LEU A 395 -11.36 -4.10 11.18
C LEU A 395 -10.10 -4.67 11.83
N ASN A 396 -9.83 -4.36 13.10
CA ASN A 396 -8.67 -4.91 13.81
C ASN A 396 -8.77 -6.44 13.97
N GLU A 397 -9.95 -6.96 14.32
CA GLU A 397 -10.20 -8.40 14.41
C GLU A 397 -9.97 -9.11 13.06
N GLU A 398 -10.42 -8.51 11.95
CA GLU A 398 -10.16 -9.02 10.59
C GLU A 398 -8.67 -8.99 10.23
N LEU A 399 -7.97 -7.89 10.54
CA LEU A 399 -6.53 -7.76 10.29
C LEU A 399 -5.71 -8.74 11.15
N GLU A 400 -6.09 -8.97 12.40
CA GLU A 400 -5.47 -9.97 13.27
C GLU A 400 -5.71 -11.40 12.77
N ALA A 401 -6.93 -11.72 12.33
CA ALA A 401 -7.23 -13.01 11.71
C ALA A 401 -6.42 -13.24 10.42
N ASN A 402 -6.27 -12.20 9.59
CA ASN A 402 -5.44 -12.23 8.38
C ASN A 402 -3.95 -12.40 8.71
N LEU A 403 -3.47 -11.75 9.77
CA LEU A 403 -2.10 -11.90 10.26
C LEU A 403 -1.81 -13.35 10.65
N LEU A 404 -2.70 -14.00 11.39
CA LEU A 404 -2.52 -15.39 11.78
C LEU A 404 -2.40 -16.31 10.55
N LYS A 405 -3.30 -16.16 9.58
CA LYS A 405 -3.25 -16.92 8.32
C LYS A 405 -1.97 -16.66 7.53
N LYS A 406 -1.53 -15.40 7.43
CA LYS A 406 -0.26 -15.07 6.75
C LYS A 406 0.95 -15.61 7.50
N ARG A 407 0.97 -15.60 8.83
CA ARG A 407 2.06 -16.26 9.59
C ARG A 407 2.11 -17.76 9.31
N GLU A 408 0.98 -18.43 9.31
CA GLU A 408 0.90 -19.87 9.00
C GLU A 408 1.42 -20.18 7.58
N LEU A 409 1.02 -19.39 6.56
CA LEU A 409 1.58 -19.52 5.21
C LEU A 409 3.09 -19.22 5.19
N GLY A 410 3.54 -18.23 5.96
CA GLY A 410 4.96 -17.90 6.12
C GLY A 410 5.77 -19.08 6.64
N ASP A 411 5.24 -19.80 7.63
CA ASP A 411 5.85 -21.00 8.21
C ASP A 411 5.88 -22.16 7.21
N GLN A 412 4.78 -22.39 6.49
CA GLN A 412 4.71 -23.41 5.43
C GLN A 412 5.74 -23.15 4.31
N VAL A 413 5.97 -21.89 3.94
CA VAL A 413 6.98 -21.54 2.93
C VAL A 413 8.42 -21.76 3.44
N GLN A 414 8.67 -21.68 4.75
CA GLN A 414 10.02 -21.95 5.28
C GLN A 414 10.47 -23.39 5.01
N GLU A 415 9.56 -24.37 5.02
CA GLU A 415 9.90 -25.78 4.76
C GLU A 415 10.53 -25.99 3.38
N PHE A 416 10.24 -25.10 2.42
CA PHE A 416 10.80 -25.16 1.07
C PHE A 416 12.25 -24.69 1.01
N LEU A 417 12.78 -23.99 2.02
CA LEU A 417 14.19 -23.57 2.05
C LEU A 417 15.15 -24.75 2.21
N GLU A 418 14.74 -25.76 2.97
CA GLU A 418 15.53 -26.97 3.24
C GLU A 418 15.38 -28.02 2.13
N PHE A 419 14.45 -27.81 1.19
CA PHE A 419 14.24 -28.75 0.10
C PHE A 419 15.43 -28.78 -0.87
N ASP A 420 15.98 -29.97 -1.06
CA ASP A 420 16.99 -30.28 -2.06
C ASP A 420 16.67 -31.62 -2.74
N SER A 421 16.96 -31.72 -4.04
CA SER A 421 16.65 -32.89 -4.85
C SER A 421 17.49 -32.91 -6.13
N ASP A 422 17.86 -34.11 -6.57
CA ASP A 422 18.58 -34.36 -7.82
C ASP A 422 17.64 -34.41 -9.06
N ARG A 423 16.32 -34.50 -8.84
CA ARG A 423 15.31 -34.62 -9.90
C ARG A 423 14.67 -33.28 -10.27
N ILE A 424 14.68 -32.96 -11.57
CA ILE A 424 13.99 -31.78 -12.15
C ILE A 424 12.49 -31.79 -11.85
N THR A 425 11.83 -32.96 -11.93
CA THR A 425 10.38 -33.08 -11.70
C THR A 425 10.00 -32.66 -10.28
N ALA A 426 10.80 -33.04 -9.27
CA ALA A 426 10.54 -32.69 -7.89
C ALA A 426 10.65 -31.16 -7.65
N TRP A 427 11.62 -30.49 -8.29
CA TRP A 427 11.72 -29.03 -8.28
C TRP A 427 10.50 -28.35 -8.91
N ASN A 428 9.99 -28.90 -10.02
CA ASN A 428 8.80 -28.36 -10.69
C ASN A 428 7.53 -28.54 -9.84
N ASP A 429 7.35 -29.69 -9.19
CA ASP A 429 6.20 -29.96 -8.32
C ASP A 429 6.23 -29.06 -7.07
N LYS A 430 7.40 -28.88 -6.45
CA LYS A 430 7.56 -27.94 -5.34
C LYS A 430 7.36 -26.48 -5.75
N THR A 431 7.78 -26.10 -6.97
CA THR A 431 7.48 -24.77 -7.51
C THR A 431 5.97 -24.55 -7.64
N LYS A 432 5.20 -25.55 -8.11
CA LYS A 432 3.73 -25.46 -8.19
C LYS A 432 3.09 -25.30 -6.81
N GLN A 433 3.55 -26.06 -5.81
CA GLN A 433 3.08 -25.93 -4.43
C GLN A 433 3.36 -24.53 -3.88
N LEU A 434 4.57 -24.01 -4.08
CA LEU A 434 4.95 -22.67 -3.62
C LEU A 434 4.15 -21.55 -4.29
N LEU A 435 3.86 -21.67 -5.58
CA LEU A 435 3.01 -20.71 -6.31
C LEU A 435 1.54 -20.76 -5.84
N ALA A 436 1.05 -21.93 -5.40
CA ALA A 436 -0.27 -22.03 -4.79
C ALA A 436 -0.33 -21.26 -3.45
N LEU A 437 0.71 -21.40 -2.61
CA LEU A 437 0.83 -20.64 -1.36
C LEU A 437 0.95 -19.12 -1.61
N GLN A 438 1.63 -18.69 -2.68
CA GLN A 438 1.64 -17.30 -3.10
C GLN A 438 0.24 -16.79 -3.44
N LYS A 439 -0.55 -17.58 -4.18
CA LYS A 439 -1.93 -17.21 -4.52
C LYS A 439 -2.80 -17.09 -3.27
N GLU A 440 -2.66 -18.01 -2.31
CA GLU A 440 -3.37 -17.93 -1.03
C GLU A 440 -2.93 -16.70 -0.22
N TRP A 441 -1.64 -16.36 -0.24
CA TRP A 441 -1.10 -15.16 0.40
C TRP A 441 -1.70 -13.87 -0.16
N GLU A 442 -1.81 -13.78 -1.50
CA GLU A 442 -2.37 -12.63 -2.20
C GLU A 442 -3.89 -12.50 -2.01
N GLN A 443 -4.60 -13.62 -1.81
CA GLN A 443 -6.03 -13.63 -1.50
C GLN A 443 -6.34 -13.16 -0.07
N ILE A 444 -5.40 -13.33 0.86
CA ILE A 444 -5.56 -12.81 2.22
C ILE A 444 -5.39 -11.29 2.20
N GLY A 445 -6.34 -10.59 2.81
CA GLY A 445 -6.41 -9.13 2.83
C GLY A 445 -5.28 -8.42 3.58
N GLY A 446 -5.57 -7.19 4.01
CA GLY A 446 -4.63 -6.33 4.70
C GLY A 446 -4.05 -6.94 5.98
N LEU A 447 -2.92 -6.38 6.41
CA LEU A 447 -2.23 -6.71 7.66
C LEU A 447 -2.17 -5.46 8.55
N PRO A 448 -2.03 -5.62 9.88
CA PRO A 448 -1.70 -4.51 10.77
C PRO A 448 -0.39 -3.84 10.33
N ARG A 449 -0.40 -2.51 10.15
CA ARG A 449 0.73 -1.74 9.61
C ARG A 449 2.06 -1.98 10.34
N GLN A 450 2.00 -2.18 11.66
CA GLN A 450 3.18 -2.35 12.52
C GLN A 450 3.98 -3.62 12.20
N VAL A 451 3.29 -4.71 11.82
CA VAL A 451 3.90 -6.03 11.60
C VAL A 451 3.93 -6.44 10.12
N ALA A 452 3.21 -5.72 9.25
CA ALA A 452 3.10 -6.04 7.83
C ALA A 452 4.48 -6.16 7.15
N LYS A 453 5.41 -5.25 7.45
CA LYS A 453 6.76 -5.26 6.84
C LYS A 453 7.56 -6.50 7.23
N GLU A 454 7.49 -6.91 8.49
CA GLU A 454 8.22 -8.07 9.00
C GLU A 454 7.65 -9.37 8.44
N VAL A 455 6.32 -9.51 8.46
CA VAL A 455 5.61 -10.69 7.94
C VAL A 455 5.82 -10.83 6.42
N ASN A 456 5.72 -9.75 5.65
CA ASN A 456 6.02 -9.75 4.22
C ASN A 456 7.49 -10.14 3.95
N LYS A 457 8.44 -9.56 4.71
CA LYS A 457 9.86 -9.88 4.57
C LYS A 457 10.11 -11.37 4.85
N TYR A 458 9.48 -11.92 5.88
CA TYR A 458 9.62 -13.32 6.27
C TYR A 458 9.18 -14.29 5.15
N PHE A 459 8.01 -14.05 4.56
CA PHE A 459 7.49 -14.84 3.44
C PHE A 459 8.37 -14.71 2.19
N TRP A 460 8.64 -13.49 1.73
CA TRP A 460 9.37 -13.27 0.48
C TRP A 460 10.85 -13.62 0.55
N ALA A 461 11.48 -13.55 1.74
CA ALA A 461 12.85 -14.01 1.91
C ALA A 461 12.95 -15.53 1.69
N ALA A 462 12.00 -16.30 2.23
CA ALA A 462 11.97 -17.75 2.02
C ALA A 462 11.63 -18.12 0.58
N PHE A 463 10.66 -17.41 -0.02
CA PHE A 463 10.33 -17.54 -1.43
C PHE A 463 11.56 -17.30 -2.32
N LYS A 464 12.28 -16.19 -2.12
CA LYS A 464 13.51 -15.88 -2.86
C LYS A 464 14.61 -16.92 -2.61
N GLY A 465 14.72 -17.42 -1.38
CA GLY A 465 15.66 -18.49 -1.03
C GLY A 465 15.43 -19.77 -1.81
N PHE A 466 14.17 -20.22 -1.95
CA PHE A 466 13.81 -21.39 -2.75
C PHE A 466 14.23 -21.24 -4.22
N PHE A 467 13.90 -20.10 -4.86
CA PHE A 467 14.26 -19.88 -6.26
C PHE A 467 15.78 -19.74 -6.47
N ASN A 468 16.51 -19.19 -5.50
CA ASN A 468 17.97 -19.18 -5.52
C ASN A 468 18.54 -20.61 -5.46
N ASN A 469 18.01 -21.48 -4.60
CA ASN A 469 18.41 -22.89 -4.51
C ASN A 469 18.11 -23.63 -5.83
N LYS A 470 16.90 -23.42 -6.38
CA LYS A 470 16.51 -23.97 -7.69
C LYS A 470 17.47 -23.51 -8.79
N ASN A 471 17.77 -22.22 -8.87
CA ASN A 471 18.68 -21.67 -9.87
C ASN A 471 20.09 -22.27 -9.74
N ARG A 472 20.59 -22.43 -8.50
CA ARG A 472 21.87 -23.11 -8.24
C ARG A 472 21.86 -24.55 -8.74
N PHE A 473 20.79 -25.31 -8.50
CA PHE A 473 20.62 -26.67 -9.01
C PHE A 473 20.69 -26.72 -10.55
N PHE A 474 19.93 -25.87 -11.25
CA PHE A 474 19.95 -25.83 -12.71
C PHE A 474 21.30 -25.39 -13.28
N LYS A 475 21.98 -24.43 -12.65
CA LYS A 475 23.34 -24.04 -13.02
C LYS A 475 24.35 -25.18 -12.86
N GLU A 476 24.24 -25.95 -11.79
CA GLU A 476 25.12 -27.10 -11.59
C GLU A 476 24.83 -28.23 -12.58
N LEU A 477 23.56 -28.47 -12.90
CA LEU A 477 23.15 -29.44 -13.91
C LEU A 477 23.68 -29.04 -15.30
N GLU A 478 23.57 -27.76 -15.66
CA GLU A 478 24.08 -27.26 -16.93
C GLU A 478 25.60 -27.32 -17.00
N ARG A 479 26.31 -26.98 -15.90
CA ARG A 479 27.76 -27.20 -15.79
C ARG A 479 28.14 -28.66 -16.04
N LYS A 480 27.44 -29.62 -15.43
CA LYS A 480 27.69 -31.06 -15.66
C LYS A 480 27.44 -31.47 -17.11
N ARG A 481 26.44 -30.88 -17.78
CA ARG A 481 26.17 -31.12 -19.21
C ARG A 481 27.29 -30.56 -20.08
N GLU A 482 27.78 -29.36 -19.79
CA GLU A 482 28.91 -28.74 -20.47
C GLU A 482 30.21 -29.56 -20.29
N GLU A 483 30.48 -30.05 -19.08
CA GLU A 483 31.60 -30.98 -18.82
C GLU A 483 31.46 -32.29 -19.62
N ASN A 484 30.24 -32.86 -19.71
CA ASN A 484 29.97 -34.02 -20.54
C ASN A 484 30.14 -33.72 -22.04
N LEU A 485 29.83 -32.50 -22.48
CA LEU A 485 29.99 -32.07 -23.87
C LEU A 485 31.47 -32.08 -24.24
N GLN A 486 32.31 -31.45 -23.41
CA GLN A 486 33.77 -31.42 -23.61
C GLN A 486 34.35 -32.84 -23.70
N GLN A 487 33.96 -33.74 -22.79
CA GLN A 487 34.41 -35.14 -22.85
C GLN A 487 33.95 -35.85 -24.13
N LYS A 488 32.72 -35.60 -24.60
CA LYS A 488 32.22 -36.19 -25.85
C LYS A 488 32.90 -35.59 -27.08
N GLU A 489 33.25 -34.31 -27.07
CA GLU A 489 34.04 -33.67 -28.11
C GLU A 489 35.46 -34.24 -28.19
N GLU A 490 36.09 -34.51 -27.05
CA GLU A 490 37.39 -35.21 -27.00
C GLU A 490 37.31 -36.62 -27.61
N LEU A 491 36.24 -37.38 -27.30
CA LEU A 491 36.01 -38.69 -27.93
C LEU A 491 35.75 -38.58 -29.43
N VAL A 492 35.08 -37.53 -29.90
CA VAL A 492 34.90 -37.26 -31.33
C VAL A 492 36.24 -36.97 -32.00
N ALA A 493 37.07 -36.12 -31.40
CA ALA A 493 38.40 -35.81 -31.94
C ALA A 493 39.29 -37.07 -32.00
N GLU A 494 39.26 -37.91 -30.97
CA GLU A 494 39.96 -39.19 -30.96
C GLU A 494 39.43 -40.13 -32.06
N ALA A 495 38.11 -40.26 -32.17
CA ALA A 495 37.46 -41.04 -33.24
C ALA A 495 37.81 -40.54 -34.64
N GLU A 496 37.83 -39.22 -34.86
CA GLU A 496 38.18 -38.59 -36.13
C GLU A 496 39.65 -38.86 -36.51
N SER A 497 40.56 -38.92 -35.53
CA SER A 497 41.99 -39.23 -35.76
C SER A 497 42.23 -40.70 -36.12
N LEU A 498 41.45 -41.61 -35.53
CA LEU A 498 41.53 -43.05 -35.76
C LEU A 498 40.81 -43.48 -37.04
N LYS A 499 39.97 -42.61 -37.60
CA LYS A 499 39.07 -42.98 -38.69
C LYS A 499 39.80 -43.33 -39.98
N ASP A 500 41.05 -42.89 -40.14
CA ASP A 500 41.92 -43.14 -41.29
C ASP A 500 42.99 -44.22 -41.06
N ASN A 501 43.15 -44.75 -39.84
CA ASN A 501 44.17 -45.76 -39.51
C ASN A 501 43.88 -47.11 -40.22
N GLU A 502 44.93 -47.80 -40.67
CA GLU A 502 44.87 -49.08 -41.38
C GLU A 502 45.12 -50.30 -40.47
N ASP A 503 45.43 -50.10 -39.19
CA ASP A 503 45.48 -51.19 -38.21
C ASP A 503 44.06 -51.62 -37.82
N TRP A 504 43.45 -52.48 -38.64
CA TRP A 504 42.06 -52.88 -38.52
C TRP A 504 41.71 -53.62 -37.22
N GLY A 505 42.69 -54.24 -36.57
CA GLY A 505 42.51 -54.99 -35.33
C GLY A 505 42.41 -54.03 -34.16
N ASP A 506 43.51 -53.35 -33.89
CA ASP A 506 43.69 -52.48 -32.72
C ASP A 506 42.77 -51.25 -32.80
N THR A 507 42.60 -50.68 -34.00
CA THR A 507 41.71 -49.54 -34.21
C THR A 507 40.24 -49.92 -33.98
N ALA A 508 39.83 -51.14 -34.33
CA ALA A 508 38.46 -51.59 -34.08
C ALA A 508 38.17 -51.83 -32.59
N GLU A 509 39.17 -52.30 -31.83
CA GLU A 509 39.05 -52.41 -30.37
C GLU A 509 39.01 -51.03 -29.72
N ARG A 510 39.80 -50.07 -30.23
CA ARG A 510 39.76 -48.68 -29.78
C ARG A 510 38.41 -48.00 -30.06
N PHE A 511 37.81 -48.19 -31.23
CA PHE A 511 36.45 -47.69 -31.53
C PHE A 511 35.38 -48.29 -30.61
N LYS A 512 35.50 -49.57 -30.23
CA LYS A 512 34.59 -50.19 -29.24
C LYS A 512 34.73 -49.55 -27.86
N GLU A 513 35.97 -49.27 -27.43
CA GLU A 513 36.24 -48.57 -26.18
C GLU A 513 35.68 -47.14 -26.21
N LEU A 514 35.85 -46.40 -27.30
CA LEU A 514 35.25 -45.08 -27.49
C LEU A 514 33.72 -45.12 -27.43
N GLN A 515 33.08 -46.11 -28.07
CA GLN A 515 31.64 -46.31 -27.98
C GLN A 515 31.15 -46.64 -26.56
N ARG A 516 31.96 -47.38 -25.78
CA ARG A 516 31.67 -47.67 -24.39
C ARG A 516 31.72 -46.39 -23.55
N ARG A 517 32.82 -45.62 -23.64
CA ARG A 517 32.98 -44.33 -22.96
C ARG A 517 31.89 -43.33 -23.34
N TRP A 518 31.51 -43.26 -24.62
CA TRP A 518 30.42 -42.42 -25.10
C TRP A 518 29.09 -42.69 -24.39
N LYS A 519 28.79 -43.97 -24.11
CA LYS A 519 27.58 -44.39 -23.39
C LYS A 519 27.67 -44.14 -21.88
N GLU A 520 28.87 -44.19 -21.33
CA GLU A 520 29.14 -43.89 -19.91
C GLU A 520 29.01 -42.39 -19.61
N ILE A 521 29.40 -41.53 -20.56
CA ILE A 521 29.25 -40.07 -20.42
C ILE A 521 27.78 -39.67 -20.50
N GLY A 522 27.36 -38.89 -19.50
CA GLY A 522 25.99 -38.43 -19.31
C GLY A 522 25.44 -37.53 -20.44
N PRO A 523 24.23 -36.98 -20.25
CA PRO A 523 23.62 -36.09 -21.23
C PRO A 523 24.43 -34.80 -21.41
N VAL A 524 24.41 -34.27 -22.62
CA VAL A 524 25.03 -32.99 -23.03
C VAL A 524 23.95 -31.94 -23.26
N PRO A 525 24.28 -30.65 -23.43
CA PRO A 525 23.28 -29.63 -23.70
C PRO A 525 22.52 -29.94 -24.99
N GLU A 526 21.22 -29.68 -24.97
CA GLU A 526 20.31 -30.14 -26.01
C GLU A 526 20.66 -29.59 -27.40
N LYS A 527 21.18 -28.36 -27.45
CA LYS A 527 21.60 -27.70 -28.70
C LYS A 527 22.73 -28.44 -29.43
N GLN A 528 23.72 -28.97 -28.70
CA GLN A 528 24.88 -29.65 -29.33
C GLN A 528 24.73 -31.18 -29.38
N ARG A 529 23.76 -31.76 -28.67
CA ARG A 529 23.58 -33.22 -28.54
C ARG A 529 23.61 -33.95 -29.88
N ASP A 530 22.80 -33.49 -30.83
CA ASP A 530 22.63 -34.18 -32.11
C ASP A 530 23.83 -33.97 -33.04
N GLU A 531 24.50 -32.82 -32.94
CA GLU A 531 25.69 -32.50 -33.74
C GLU A 531 26.88 -33.38 -33.35
N VAL A 532 27.22 -33.42 -32.06
CA VAL A 532 28.37 -34.19 -31.56
C VAL A 532 28.15 -35.68 -31.80
N TYR A 533 26.92 -36.17 -31.63
CA TYR A 533 26.59 -37.58 -31.94
C TYR A 533 26.72 -37.90 -33.43
N LYS A 534 26.27 -37.01 -34.33
CA LYS A 534 26.43 -37.19 -35.78
C LYS A 534 27.89 -37.26 -36.18
N ARG A 535 28.74 -36.39 -35.63
CA ARG A 535 30.19 -36.41 -35.88
C ARG A 535 30.85 -37.70 -35.40
N PHE A 536 30.56 -38.12 -34.17
CA PHE A 536 31.07 -39.39 -33.62
C PHE A 536 30.67 -40.58 -34.48
N LYS A 537 29.38 -40.64 -34.85
CA LYS A 537 28.83 -41.71 -35.67
C LYS A 537 29.46 -41.72 -37.06
N ALA A 538 29.61 -40.56 -37.71
CA ALA A 538 30.22 -40.46 -39.03
C ALA A 538 31.68 -40.96 -39.04
N ALA A 539 32.47 -40.65 -38.00
CA ALA A 539 33.83 -41.16 -37.86
C ALA A 539 33.86 -42.70 -37.70
N ALA A 540 32.99 -43.25 -36.84
CA ALA A 540 32.88 -44.70 -36.65
C ALA A 540 32.40 -45.42 -37.93
N ASP A 541 31.34 -44.92 -38.57
CA ASP A 541 30.77 -45.50 -39.79
C ASP A 541 31.79 -45.48 -40.94
N SER A 542 32.56 -44.41 -41.09
CA SER A 542 33.63 -44.31 -42.09
C SER A 542 34.70 -45.40 -41.92
N PHE A 543 35.17 -45.63 -40.69
CA PHE A 543 36.14 -46.70 -40.42
C PHE A 543 35.56 -48.10 -40.68
N PHE A 544 34.35 -48.39 -40.16
CA PHE A 544 33.74 -49.72 -40.33
C PHE A 544 33.33 -50.02 -41.77
N GLU A 545 32.90 -49.02 -42.55
CA GLU A 545 32.61 -49.21 -43.98
C GLU A 545 33.90 -49.47 -44.77
N ARG A 546 35.01 -48.77 -44.47
CA ARG A 546 36.32 -49.07 -45.07
C ARG A 546 36.82 -50.48 -44.72
N LYS A 547 36.65 -50.91 -43.47
CA LYS A 547 36.97 -52.29 -43.05
C LYS A 547 36.10 -53.32 -43.78
N ARG A 548 34.81 -53.01 -43.97
CA ARG A 548 33.85 -53.88 -44.65
C ARG A 548 34.11 -53.97 -46.15
N SER A 549 34.49 -52.88 -46.81
CA SER A 549 34.80 -52.86 -48.23
C SER A 549 36.04 -53.71 -48.53
N GLN A 550 37.07 -53.67 -47.69
CA GLN A 550 38.23 -54.56 -47.79
C GLN A 550 37.86 -56.03 -47.56
N GLY A 551 36.96 -56.33 -46.61
CA GLY A 551 36.43 -57.68 -46.42
C GLY A 551 35.63 -58.19 -47.63
N LYS A 552 34.89 -57.31 -48.32
CA LYS A 552 34.12 -57.65 -49.53
C LYS A 552 35.03 -57.97 -50.72
N THR A 553 36.10 -57.21 -50.94
CA THR A 553 37.04 -57.49 -52.04
C THR A 553 37.74 -58.84 -51.84
N ALA A 554 38.20 -59.12 -50.61
CA ALA A 554 38.80 -60.41 -50.27
C ALA A 554 37.82 -61.59 -50.44
N ASN A 555 36.53 -61.41 -50.10
CA ASN A 555 35.51 -62.44 -50.31
C ASN A 555 35.19 -62.65 -51.80
N ALA A 556 35.12 -61.59 -52.60
CA ALA A 556 34.84 -61.69 -54.03
C ALA A 556 35.94 -62.45 -54.78
N GLU A 557 37.21 -62.23 -54.44
CA GLU A 557 38.34 -63.01 -54.97
C GLU A 557 38.24 -64.50 -54.60
N GLN A 558 37.81 -64.81 -53.38
CA GLN A 558 37.59 -66.19 -52.95
C GLN A 558 36.40 -66.84 -53.67
N GLU A 559 35.30 -66.12 -53.93
CA GLU A 559 34.17 -66.63 -54.71
C GLU A 559 34.56 -66.94 -56.17
N VAL A 560 35.37 -66.10 -56.81
CA VAL A 560 35.92 -66.39 -58.14
C VAL A 560 36.80 -67.64 -58.13
N ASN A 561 37.62 -67.82 -57.09
CA ASN A 561 38.42 -69.04 -56.91
C ASN A 561 37.55 -70.29 -56.71
N LEU A 562 36.42 -70.16 -56.00
CA LEU A 562 35.46 -71.25 -55.78
C LEU A 562 34.87 -71.75 -57.10
N ASP A 563 34.42 -70.84 -57.95
CA ASP A 563 33.85 -71.18 -59.26
C ASP A 563 34.89 -71.87 -60.15
N ARG A 564 36.13 -71.39 -60.18
CA ARG A 564 37.23 -72.02 -60.92
C ARG A 564 37.52 -73.44 -60.43
N LYS A 565 37.57 -73.66 -59.11
CA LYS A 565 37.78 -75.01 -58.54
C LYS A 565 36.61 -75.95 -58.85
N MET A 566 35.37 -75.45 -58.80
CA MET A 566 34.20 -76.25 -59.14
C MET A 566 34.15 -76.62 -60.63
N GLU A 567 34.59 -75.73 -61.52
CA GLU A 567 34.63 -76.00 -62.95
C GLU A 567 35.64 -77.11 -63.30
N ILE A 568 36.81 -77.12 -62.65
CA ILE A 568 37.78 -78.21 -62.79
C ILE A 568 37.20 -79.54 -62.28
N ILE A 569 36.52 -79.53 -61.13
CA ILE A 569 35.85 -80.73 -60.59
C ILE A 569 34.82 -81.26 -61.59
N ARG A 570 34.01 -80.39 -62.22
CA ARG A 570 33.05 -80.80 -63.25
C ARG A 570 33.73 -81.41 -64.46
N LYS A 571 34.84 -80.83 -64.94
CA LYS A 571 35.63 -81.41 -66.04
C LYS A 571 36.14 -82.80 -65.69
N MET A 572 36.65 -82.99 -64.47
CA MET A 572 37.06 -84.31 -63.96
C MET A 572 35.90 -85.33 -63.93
N GLU A 573 34.73 -84.91 -63.46
CA GLU A 573 33.53 -85.78 -63.46
C GLU A 573 33.04 -86.11 -64.87
N GLN A 574 33.10 -85.17 -65.81
CA GLN A 574 32.74 -85.39 -67.21
C GLN A 574 33.71 -86.37 -67.89
N MET A 575 35.02 -86.25 -67.65
CA MET A 575 36.00 -87.21 -68.15
C MET A 575 35.72 -88.62 -67.63
N ALA A 576 35.38 -88.74 -66.33
CA ALA A 576 35.01 -90.01 -65.72
C ALA A 576 33.72 -90.60 -66.33
N ALA A 577 32.71 -89.76 -66.60
CA ALA A 577 31.43 -90.19 -67.18
C ALA A 577 31.52 -90.54 -68.68
N ALA A 578 32.34 -89.81 -69.43
CA ALA A 578 32.62 -90.06 -70.85
C ALA A 578 33.57 -91.25 -71.06
N ASN A 579 34.09 -91.84 -69.98
CA ASN A 579 35.03 -92.96 -70.00
C ASN A 579 36.31 -92.64 -70.81
N LYS A 580 36.70 -91.35 -70.82
CA LYS A 580 37.88 -90.85 -71.51
C LYS A 580 39.09 -91.21 -70.65
N GLN A 581 39.82 -92.26 -71.05
CA GLN A 581 40.98 -92.76 -70.30
C GLN A 581 42.25 -91.95 -70.59
N ASP A 582 42.15 -90.62 -70.43
CA ASP A 582 43.25 -89.68 -70.66
C ASP A 582 43.89 -89.29 -69.32
N ILE A 583 44.95 -90.01 -68.96
CA ILE A 583 45.65 -89.82 -67.69
C ILE A 583 46.44 -88.50 -67.68
N GLU A 584 46.94 -88.05 -68.84
CA GLU A 584 47.70 -86.80 -68.94
C GLU A 584 46.78 -85.59 -68.72
N GLU A 585 45.60 -85.56 -69.33
CA GLU A 585 44.61 -84.50 -69.13
C GLU A 585 44.06 -84.45 -67.69
N PHE A 586 44.00 -85.60 -67.00
CA PHE A 586 43.62 -85.63 -65.59
C PHE A 586 44.69 -85.02 -64.68
N LEU A 587 45.97 -85.32 -64.93
CA LEU A 587 47.08 -84.77 -64.14
C LEU A 587 47.24 -83.26 -64.35
N THR A 588 46.97 -82.73 -65.54
CA THR A 588 46.98 -81.27 -65.77
C THR A 588 45.84 -80.57 -65.04
N LEU A 589 44.64 -81.14 -65.04
CA LEU A 589 43.50 -80.60 -64.27
C LEU A 589 43.76 -80.66 -62.75
N GLU A 590 44.47 -81.67 -62.28
CA GLU A 590 44.90 -81.76 -60.88
C GLU A 590 45.90 -80.64 -60.52
N GLU A 591 46.87 -80.36 -61.38
CA GLU A 591 47.81 -79.25 -61.18
C GLU A 591 47.11 -77.88 -61.23
N GLU A 592 46.19 -77.66 -62.18
CA GLU A 592 45.38 -76.44 -62.27
C GLU A 592 44.52 -76.22 -61.01
N TYR A 593 43.97 -77.29 -60.43
CA TYR A 593 43.16 -77.23 -59.21
C TYR A 593 43.98 -76.78 -57.99
N GLU A 594 45.21 -77.28 -57.86
CA GLU A 594 46.10 -76.97 -56.75
C GLU A 594 46.71 -75.55 -56.88
N ASN A 595 46.91 -75.08 -58.11
CA ASN A 595 47.40 -73.72 -58.38
C ASN A 595 46.34 -72.62 -58.13
N ILE A 596 45.05 -72.97 -58.08
CA ILE A 596 44.00 -72.01 -57.71
C ILE A 596 44.08 -71.75 -56.20
N GLY A 597 44.03 -70.47 -55.83
CA GLY A 597 44.09 -69.98 -54.46
C GLY A 597 42.92 -70.42 -53.55
N PHE A 598 42.81 -69.75 -52.40
CA PHE A 598 41.84 -70.13 -51.37
C PHE A 598 40.39 -69.87 -51.80
N VAL A 599 39.49 -70.73 -51.33
CA VAL A 599 38.03 -70.63 -51.50
C VAL A 599 37.37 -70.17 -50.19
N PRO A 600 36.11 -69.68 -50.21
CA PRO A 600 35.43 -69.19 -49.03
C PRO A 600 35.37 -70.25 -47.92
N ARG A 601 35.58 -69.83 -46.68
CA ARG A 601 35.72 -70.75 -45.52
C ARG A 601 34.58 -71.76 -45.37
N ASN A 602 33.36 -71.37 -45.71
CA ASN A 602 32.17 -72.24 -45.68
C ASN A 602 32.14 -73.29 -46.81
N ALA A 603 32.85 -73.07 -47.90
CA ALA A 603 32.89 -73.94 -49.07
C ALA A 603 34.08 -74.93 -49.07
N ILE A 604 35.12 -74.68 -48.28
CA ILE A 604 36.35 -75.51 -48.23
C ILE A 604 36.05 -77.01 -48.11
N GLY A 605 35.20 -77.40 -47.15
CA GLY A 605 34.87 -78.80 -46.90
C GLY A 605 34.18 -79.47 -48.10
N LYS A 606 33.16 -78.79 -48.67
CA LYS A 606 32.38 -79.31 -49.79
C LYS A 606 33.21 -79.44 -51.07
N VAL A 607 34.05 -78.44 -51.35
CA VAL A 607 34.95 -78.43 -52.53
C VAL A 607 35.97 -79.55 -52.43
N ARG A 608 36.52 -79.79 -51.23
CA ARG A 608 37.48 -80.88 -50.98
C ARG A 608 36.86 -82.26 -51.15
N GLU A 609 35.64 -82.45 -50.66
CA GLU A 609 34.90 -83.70 -50.79
C GLU A 609 34.51 -83.97 -52.24
N ALA A 610 33.98 -82.96 -52.95
CA ALA A 610 33.62 -83.06 -54.37
C ALA A 610 34.84 -83.38 -55.24
N TYR A 611 35.99 -82.74 -54.99
CA TYR A 611 37.24 -83.05 -55.67
C TYR A 611 37.71 -84.49 -55.39
N SER A 612 37.67 -84.93 -54.12
CA SER A 612 38.03 -86.31 -53.76
C SER A 612 37.11 -87.36 -54.39
N ALA A 613 35.82 -87.04 -54.55
CA ALA A 613 34.87 -87.92 -55.21
C ALA A 613 35.08 -87.95 -56.73
N ALA A 614 35.38 -86.80 -57.37
CA ALA A 614 35.64 -86.73 -58.80
C ALA A 614 36.93 -87.47 -59.20
N THR A 615 38.01 -87.29 -58.43
CA THR A 615 39.27 -88.02 -58.61
C THR A 615 39.08 -89.54 -58.44
N GLU A 616 38.33 -89.97 -57.42
CA GLU A 616 38.01 -91.39 -57.22
C GLU A 616 37.18 -91.98 -58.37
N LYS A 617 36.14 -91.28 -58.83
CA LYS A 617 35.31 -91.71 -59.96
C LYS A 617 36.14 -91.86 -61.24
N PHE A 618 37.05 -90.92 -61.49
CA PHE A 618 37.95 -90.99 -62.64
C PHE A 618 38.85 -92.23 -62.56
N ILE A 619 39.52 -92.45 -61.42
CA ILE A 619 40.41 -93.62 -61.22
C ILE A 619 39.63 -94.94 -61.38
N GLN A 620 38.37 -95.01 -60.94
CA GLN A 620 37.52 -96.21 -61.12
C GLN A 620 37.11 -96.44 -62.58
N SER A 621 36.95 -95.39 -63.38
CA SER A 621 36.57 -95.46 -64.80
C SER A 621 37.67 -96.02 -65.71
N LEU A 622 38.93 -96.04 -65.27
CA LEU A 622 40.10 -96.50 -66.02
C LEU A 622 40.15 -98.02 -66.22
N LYS A 623 39.22 -98.62 -66.99
CA LYS A 623 39.07 -100.07 -67.12
C LYS A 623 40.26 -100.79 -67.77
N ASP A 624 41.03 -100.12 -68.61
CA ASP A 624 42.16 -100.71 -69.35
C ASP A 624 43.48 -100.67 -68.59
N VAL A 625 43.48 -100.08 -67.39
CA VAL A 625 44.64 -99.98 -66.49
C VAL A 625 44.59 -101.11 -65.46
N SER A 626 45.74 -101.74 -65.18
CA SER A 626 45.87 -102.78 -64.14
C SER A 626 45.39 -102.26 -62.78
N PRO A 627 44.76 -103.11 -61.93
CA PRO A 627 44.41 -102.73 -60.55
C PRO A 627 45.58 -102.12 -59.77
N GLU A 628 46.80 -102.60 -60.00
CA GLU A 628 48.02 -102.10 -59.32
C GLU A 628 48.40 -100.69 -59.77
N ASP A 629 48.27 -100.38 -61.05
CA ASP A 629 48.56 -99.04 -61.60
C ASP A 629 47.50 -98.01 -61.19
N ARG A 630 46.24 -98.44 -60.99
CA ARG A 630 45.19 -97.56 -60.43
C ARG A 630 45.46 -97.20 -58.97
N GLU A 631 45.95 -98.15 -58.17
CA GLU A 631 46.38 -97.87 -56.80
C GLU A 631 47.57 -96.91 -56.76
N LYS A 632 48.51 -97.04 -57.70
CA LYS A 632 49.64 -96.12 -57.88
C LYS A 632 49.19 -94.70 -58.23
N LEU A 633 48.27 -94.55 -59.19
CA LEU A 633 47.70 -93.25 -59.56
C LEU A 633 46.91 -92.62 -58.39
N ARG A 634 46.15 -93.42 -57.66
CA ARG A 634 45.45 -92.99 -56.43
C ARG A 634 46.42 -92.50 -55.37
N LEU A 635 47.54 -93.19 -55.20
CA LEU A 635 48.59 -92.79 -54.26
C LEU A 635 49.26 -91.49 -54.71
N GLN A 636 49.55 -91.33 -56.00
CA GLN A 636 50.14 -90.11 -56.58
C GLN A 636 49.21 -88.89 -56.41
N SER A 637 47.92 -89.01 -56.73
CA SER A 637 46.94 -87.94 -56.51
C SER A 637 46.69 -87.63 -55.03
N GLN A 638 46.87 -88.61 -54.14
CA GLN A 638 46.88 -88.33 -52.71
C GLN A 638 48.13 -87.59 -52.25
N LEU A 639 49.27 -87.77 -52.92
CA LEU A 639 50.54 -87.15 -52.56
C LEU A 639 50.66 -85.73 -53.10
N SER A 640 50.23 -85.46 -54.34
CA SER A 640 50.06 -84.11 -54.91
C SER A 640 49.25 -83.22 -53.96
N ARG A 641 48.13 -83.73 -53.46
CA ARG A 641 47.26 -83.04 -52.49
C ARG A 641 47.89 -82.84 -51.11
N ILE A 642 48.84 -83.70 -50.71
CA ILE A 642 49.58 -83.49 -49.46
C ILE A 642 50.63 -82.39 -49.65
N LYS A 643 51.31 -82.37 -50.80
CA LYS A 643 52.31 -81.37 -51.19
C LYS A 643 51.75 -79.95 -51.24
N SER A 644 50.51 -79.77 -51.67
CA SER A 644 49.85 -78.46 -51.73
C SER A 644 49.40 -77.90 -50.37
N THR A 645 49.51 -78.67 -49.28
CA THR A 645 49.17 -78.17 -47.94
C THR A 645 50.39 -77.55 -47.24
N PRO A 646 50.22 -76.49 -46.42
CA PRO A 646 51.33 -75.85 -45.70
C PRO A 646 52.15 -76.78 -44.77
N ASP A 647 51.59 -77.93 -44.37
CA ASP A 647 52.22 -78.96 -43.52
C ASP A 647 52.68 -80.19 -44.34
N SER A 648 53.02 -79.99 -45.61
CA SER A 648 53.37 -81.06 -46.57
C SER A 648 54.45 -82.00 -46.01
N ASP A 649 55.57 -81.47 -45.54
CA ASP A 649 56.72 -82.24 -45.02
C ASP A 649 56.33 -83.16 -43.85
N ARG A 650 55.55 -82.63 -42.91
CA ARG A 650 55.11 -83.39 -41.73
C ARG A 650 54.18 -84.52 -42.13
N LYS A 651 53.25 -84.26 -43.06
CA LYS A 651 52.26 -85.24 -43.52
C LYS A 651 52.87 -86.31 -44.42
N LEU A 652 53.84 -85.96 -45.27
CA LEU A 652 54.61 -86.92 -46.08
C LEU A 652 55.37 -87.88 -45.17
N ARG A 653 56.14 -87.36 -44.21
CA ARG A 653 56.84 -88.18 -43.20
C ARG A 653 55.89 -89.05 -42.38
N GLN A 654 54.69 -88.56 -42.04
CA GLN A 654 53.71 -89.38 -41.33
C GLN A 654 53.23 -90.56 -42.19
N LYS A 655 52.98 -90.32 -43.49
CA LYS A 655 52.58 -91.36 -44.44
C LYS A 655 53.70 -92.36 -44.67
N GLU A 656 54.94 -91.88 -44.83
CA GLU A 656 56.15 -92.67 -44.92
C GLU A 656 56.34 -93.58 -43.69
N ASN A 657 56.28 -93.00 -42.48
CA ASN A 657 56.42 -93.76 -41.23
C ASN A 657 55.32 -94.80 -41.03
N ASN A 658 54.08 -94.51 -41.46
CA ASN A 658 52.99 -95.47 -41.39
C ASN A 658 53.24 -96.68 -42.30
N ILE A 659 53.69 -96.45 -43.54
CA ILE A 659 54.05 -97.53 -44.48
C ILE A 659 55.23 -98.34 -43.91
N ARG A 660 56.28 -97.69 -43.39
CA ARG A 660 57.41 -98.37 -42.74
C ARG A 660 56.98 -99.24 -41.54
N ARG A 661 56.04 -98.77 -40.72
CA ARG A 661 55.48 -99.55 -39.60
C ARG A 661 54.68 -100.76 -40.08
N GLN A 662 53.88 -100.60 -41.12
CA GLN A 662 53.14 -101.71 -41.73
C GLN A 662 54.09 -102.76 -42.30
N MET A 663 55.13 -102.32 -43.02
CA MET A 663 56.19 -103.20 -43.53
C MET A 663 56.87 -103.97 -42.39
N SER A 664 57.29 -103.28 -41.32
CA SER A 664 57.93 -103.93 -40.18
C SER A 664 57.01 -104.95 -39.49
N LYS A 665 55.71 -104.66 -39.39
CA LYS A 665 54.74 -105.62 -38.85
C LYS A 665 54.65 -106.88 -39.71
N ILE A 666 54.51 -106.73 -41.03
CA ILE A 666 54.45 -107.85 -41.96
C ILE A 666 55.77 -108.63 -41.96
N GLU A 667 56.92 -107.96 -41.89
CA GLU A 667 58.24 -108.61 -41.75
C GLU A 667 58.35 -109.45 -40.47
N ASN A 668 57.82 -108.94 -39.35
CA ASN A 668 57.77 -109.67 -38.09
C ASN A 668 56.82 -110.87 -38.17
N ASP A 669 55.64 -110.70 -38.79
CA ASP A 669 54.65 -111.76 -38.99
C ASP A 669 55.22 -112.88 -39.89
N ILE A 670 55.87 -112.52 -41.00
CA ILE A 670 56.60 -113.44 -41.88
C ILE A 670 57.69 -114.19 -41.08
N SER A 671 58.47 -113.48 -40.26
CA SER A 671 59.52 -114.10 -39.44
C SER A 671 58.95 -115.08 -38.42
N LEU A 672 57.84 -114.73 -37.76
CA LEU A 672 57.14 -115.58 -36.82
C LEU A 672 56.55 -116.82 -37.51
N TRP A 673 55.94 -116.66 -38.69
CA TRP A 673 55.41 -117.79 -39.47
C TRP A 673 56.52 -118.69 -39.99
N ARG A 674 57.66 -118.14 -40.43
CA ARG A 674 58.85 -118.92 -40.83
C ARG A 674 59.39 -119.76 -39.67
N ASN A 675 59.55 -119.16 -38.49
CA ASN A 675 59.97 -119.86 -37.28
C ASN A 675 58.98 -120.95 -36.87
N ASN A 676 57.67 -120.70 -37.02
CA ASN A 676 56.64 -121.68 -36.73
C ASN A 676 56.69 -122.86 -37.72
N ILE A 677 56.88 -122.62 -39.02
CA ILE A 677 57.07 -123.69 -40.03
C ILE A 677 58.26 -124.58 -39.65
N GLU A 678 59.37 -123.96 -39.21
CA GLU A 678 60.59 -124.68 -38.81
C GLU A 678 60.33 -125.58 -37.57
N PHE A 679 59.51 -125.13 -36.62
CA PHE A 679 59.08 -125.95 -35.47
C PHE A 679 58.17 -127.12 -35.88
N PHE A 680 57.24 -126.91 -36.82
CA PHE A 680 56.35 -127.96 -37.33
C PHE A 680 57.07 -128.98 -38.24
N ALA A 681 58.30 -128.75 -38.66
CA ALA A 681 59.09 -129.69 -39.46
C ALA A 681 59.31 -131.07 -38.80
N SER A 682 59.10 -131.19 -37.49
CA SER A 682 59.39 -132.39 -36.69
C SER A 682 58.18 -133.27 -36.30
N SER A 683 56.94 -132.95 -36.73
CA SER A 683 55.69 -133.62 -36.28
C SER A 683 54.91 -134.34 -37.40
N LYS A 684 54.32 -135.51 -37.08
CA LYS A 684 53.63 -136.43 -38.04
C LYS A 684 52.28 -135.95 -38.62
N ASN A 685 51.72 -134.81 -38.19
CA ASN A 685 50.50 -134.19 -38.75
C ASN A 685 50.77 -132.79 -39.37
N ALA A 686 52.03 -132.45 -39.64
CA ALA A 686 52.45 -131.08 -39.93
C ALA A 686 52.24 -130.59 -41.38
N ASP A 687 52.02 -131.46 -42.35
CA ASP A 687 52.10 -131.06 -43.77
C ASP A 687 51.00 -130.08 -44.20
N LYS A 688 49.75 -130.27 -43.76
CA LYS A 688 48.66 -129.30 -44.04
C LYS A 688 48.89 -127.92 -43.40
N LEU A 689 49.43 -127.88 -42.19
CA LEU A 689 49.73 -126.63 -41.50
C LEU A 689 50.92 -125.92 -42.15
N LYS A 690 51.93 -126.65 -42.61
CA LYS A 690 53.04 -126.08 -43.38
C LYS A 690 52.56 -125.42 -44.66
N ASP A 691 51.69 -126.08 -45.43
CA ASP A 691 51.13 -125.53 -46.67
C ASP A 691 50.30 -124.26 -46.40
N GLU A 692 49.52 -124.23 -45.33
CA GLU A 692 48.77 -123.04 -44.92
C GLU A 692 49.70 -121.88 -44.49
N PHE A 693 50.76 -122.15 -43.73
CA PHE A 693 51.72 -121.11 -43.32
C PHE A 693 52.62 -120.67 -44.48
N SER A 694 52.98 -121.54 -45.43
CA SER A 694 53.74 -121.14 -46.62
C SER A 694 52.91 -120.24 -47.53
N SER A 695 51.63 -120.58 -47.76
CA SER A 695 50.70 -119.72 -48.52
C SER A 695 50.57 -118.34 -47.85
N LYS A 696 50.44 -118.30 -46.52
CA LYS A 696 50.39 -117.02 -45.77
C LYS A 696 51.68 -116.21 -45.87
N ILE A 697 52.84 -116.87 -45.85
CA ILE A 697 54.14 -116.20 -46.04
C ILE A 697 54.25 -115.64 -47.46
N ASP A 698 53.82 -116.38 -48.48
CA ASP A 698 53.86 -115.93 -49.88
C ASP A 698 52.90 -114.76 -50.10
N GLU A 699 51.69 -114.81 -49.55
CA GLU A 699 50.73 -113.69 -49.57
C GLU A 699 51.28 -112.45 -48.85
N ALA A 700 51.85 -112.62 -47.65
CA ALA A 700 52.48 -111.53 -46.92
C ALA A 700 53.73 -110.97 -47.61
N GLN A 701 54.50 -111.80 -48.32
CA GLN A 701 55.64 -111.34 -49.10
C GLN A 701 55.19 -110.48 -50.30
N GLN A 702 54.09 -110.86 -50.96
CA GLN A 702 53.49 -110.04 -52.01
C GLN A 702 52.95 -108.72 -51.46
N GLU A 703 52.31 -108.73 -50.29
CA GLU A 703 51.84 -107.51 -49.61
C GLU A 703 53.01 -106.59 -49.21
N LEU A 704 54.12 -107.17 -48.74
CA LEU A 704 55.35 -106.45 -48.42
C LEU A 704 55.93 -105.76 -49.65
N ASP A 705 55.99 -106.44 -50.79
CA ASP A 705 56.55 -105.89 -52.02
C ASP A 705 55.67 -104.74 -52.58
N LYS A 706 54.34 -104.83 -52.41
CA LYS A 706 53.42 -103.70 -52.69
C LYS A 706 53.70 -102.49 -51.80
N LEU A 707 53.87 -102.70 -50.49
CA LEU A 707 54.19 -101.61 -49.56
C LEU A 707 55.57 -100.98 -49.84
N ARG A 708 56.55 -101.77 -50.30
CA ARG A 708 57.86 -101.26 -50.75
C ARG A 708 57.73 -100.34 -51.96
N GLU A 709 56.91 -100.69 -52.95
CA GLU A 709 56.65 -99.83 -54.11
C GLU A 709 55.89 -98.57 -53.71
N GLN A 710 54.89 -98.66 -52.82
CA GLN A 710 54.21 -97.49 -52.26
C GLN A 710 55.18 -96.57 -51.52
N LEU A 711 56.08 -97.13 -50.68
CA LEU A 711 57.11 -96.37 -49.97
C LEU A 711 58.06 -95.66 -50.96
N ARG A 712 58.46 -96.33 -52.04
CA ARG A 712 59.29 -95.73 -53.10
C ARG A 712 58.61 -94.53 -53.74
N ILE A 713 57.30 -94.61 -54.01
CA ILE A 713 56.51 -93.51 -54.59
C ILE A 713 56.39 -92.33 -53.61
N VAL A 714 56.23 -92.60 -52.30
CA VAL A 714 56.20 -91.55 -51.28
C VAL A 714 57.55 -90.85 -51.16
N ILE A 715 58.66 -91.61 -51.09
CA ILE A 715 60.03 -91.07 -50.98
C ILE A 715 60.41 -90.27 -52.25
N ALA A 716 60.04 -90.74 -53.44
CA ALA A 716 60.27 -90.02 -54.69
C ALA A 716 59.53 -88.66 -54.75
N ASN A 717 58.58 -88.45 -53.84
CA ASN A 717 57.82 -87.21 -53.68
C ASN A 717 58.25 -86.41 -52.43
N GLU A 718 59.26 -86.84 -51.68
CA GLU A 718 59.84 -86.07 -50.57
C GLU A 718 61.01 -85.16 -50.99
N GLY A 719 61.49 -85.31 -52.23
CA GLY A 719 62.29 -84.32 -52.95
C GLY A 719 61.43 -83.55 -53.94
#